data_AF-A0AAD6NKM3-F1
#
_entry.id   AF-A0AAD6NKM3-F1
#
_cell.length_a   1.000
_cell.length_b   1.000
_cell.length_c   1.000
_cell.angle_alpha   90.00
_cell.angle_beta   90.00
_cell.angle_gamma   90.00
#
_symmetry.space_group_name_H-M   'P 1'
#
loop_
_entity.id
_entity.type
_entity.pdbx_description
1 polymer ?
#
loop_
_entity_poly.entity_id
_entity_poly.type
_entity_poly.pdbx_seq_one_letter_code
_entity_poly.pdbx_strand_id
1 'polypeptide(L)'
;MARRRSLQISQICVPADGTCADAMNLGPGSFSTQPAQTDTQFSKVLQRFRRELDGDVDQKNVPNAASLELLLKEAQNLETNATRHGLSRASMQKLEPIISHVSDFMTLIALCEGAGVANTSGAVYGSLKMLLEDASVLTERARDTYIRDAELSGVGWQLAAKIGDTAEKVVYMLHDLSLGLPKSRSYKETVPMDKDIEAALVDVYAELLCFCGRAVKFFRGNPHKALVSFSWKTLSSDFDSTLQRLRSLSKIADKEAEAARLRLDLQKLQKKEMTNAMLNLQTGEASASTDSTSRQSQNSKFPLYVIPNGINETFCGRADVLEALRQILDPIKASWNRRALLYGLGGVGKTKVALEYTNRFKDQYDAIFWITADAPEKMSEAFLQVSRRLGLTAATEGEEAFEDIDATNAKSKVKEWLQQNPCRWLLIFDNVDDPDILEDAIPATTAGAIILTAKDSSAGDIIGADSVHVKSFDLDDGLDALKSLLKQNITSPEDNMLATELVRELGGLPLAIAQISGYINQQRYSLKEFLPLYRKNIAKINQKRVGKTSYSHTISTVWDADFERLPGEASTLRNFLAFLDPDKIQDSMLLEGGPAISDQDFAFLQDEMDFAEAKTPLLRSALVDRWYETGSLSIHCLVQEAVIRQLPDAQRVKYVDAAIELLSNSFPNTWNIVTGHQFATWEKCEVCYPHIAFLAKQCEQWKVQPSNPKAYSELIFRMAWHLYEKEKYDEAKEFLAKGALACHVDQSHDLTHANVLMLRGLIDLDTNNIVAALDAFNKTLEIRQRLLPPHDEFIASSLNALSLAYTELGNMTSALKAGSKAIDIRLRNNSECLGNSYSNMASTLLRMGNLDEAEDMLRRCPNLQNLSEESFMETGNPRFSGDMVLLAKVRQQQGRLEEALRLSSKALEMRQAIFGNGLKTCDSLYQVACLLHIRKDFHLSGASLLDESINIADNIPYGMGYSARSRYKLSQIYREKKLLEFANEALMSAEVLRAQLAPQPLAPPSQEEYDKLVLFMLW
;
A
#
# COMPACT_ATOMS: atom_id res chain seq x y z
N MET A 1 63.46 8.13 -29.87
CA MET A 1 62.96 7.47 -31.11
C MET A 1 61.50 7.11 -30.87
N ALA A 2 60.56 7.18 -31.83
CA ALA A 2 60.63 7.68 -33.20
C ALA A 2 59.32 8.43 -33.57
N ARG A 3 59.40 9.36 -34.54
CA ARG A 3 58.22 9.99 -35.18
C ARG A 3 57.91 9.29 -36.50
N ARG A 4 56.62 9.15 -36.84
CA ARG A 4 56.00 9.43 -38.16
C ARG A 4 54.48 9.18 -38.04
N ARG A 5 53.52 10.02 -38.48
CA ARG A 5 53.37 10.96 -39.63
C ARG A 5 53.51 10.28 -41.00
N SER A 6 52.64 10.47 -41.99
CA SER A 6 51.35 11.21 -42.10
C SER A 6 50.82 10.97 -43.54
N LEU A 7 50.24 12.00 -44.18
CA LEU A 7 50.08 12.22 -45.64
C LEU A 7 48.72 11.69 -46.23
N GLN A 8 48.02 12.42 -47.12
CA GLN A 8 48.21 13.80 -47.64
C GLN A 8 47.03 14.38 -48.47
N ILE A 9 47.04 15.72 -48.69
CA ILE A 9 46.62 16.47 -49.93
C ILE A 9 45.10 16.55 -50.26
N SER A 10 44.49 17.65 -50.76
CA SER A 10 44.83 19.09 -51.03
C SER A 10 43.54 19.84 -51.54
N GLN A 11 43.38 21.13 -51.92
CA GLN A 11 44.03 22.48 -51.84
C GLN A 11 42.94 23.54 -52.30
N ILE A 12 43.10 24.83 -52.71
CA ILE A 12 44.23 25.66 -53.18
C ILE A 12 44.19 27.17 -52.75
N CYS A 13 43.89 28.14 -53.63
CA CYS A 13 44.02 29.62 -53.47
C CYS A 13 42.65 30.36 -53.43
N VAL A 14 42.37 31.54 -52.81
CA VAL A 14 42.94 32.95 -52.81
C VAL A 14 43.04 33.64 -54.20
N PRO A 15 42.89 34.99 -54.39
CA PRO A 15 42.64 36.13 -53.46
C PRO A 15 41.75 37.36 -53.91
N ALA A 16 41.63 38.37 -53.01
CA ALA A 16 41.64 39.86 -53.22
C ALA A 16 40.37 40.78 -53.36
N ASP A 17 40.55 42.05 -52.89
CA ASP A 17 39.81 43.34 -53.00
C ASP A 17 38.33 43.46 -52.51
N GLY A 18 37.78 44.59 -52.01
CA GLY A 18 38.22 45.99 -51.70
C GLY A 18 36.99 46.93 -51.47
N THR A 19 36.95 48.19 -50.97
CA THR A 19 37.84 49.15 -50.23
C THR A 19 37.04 50.39 -49.69
N CYS A 20 37.45 51.05 -48.58
CA CYS A 20 37.07 52.43 -48.10
C CYS A 20 35.60 52.72 -47.65
N ALA A 21 35.23 53.78 -46.89
CA ALA A 21 35.87 54.62 -45.85
C ALA A 21 34.82 55.59 -45.18
N ASP A 22 35.05 56.06 -43.93
CA ASP A 22 34.46 57.26 -43.24
C ASP A 22 32.92 57.39 -43.07
N ALA A 23 32.33 58.19 -42.14
CA ALA A 23 32.73 58.74 -40.82
C ALA A 23 31.48 59.30 -40.06
N MET A 24 31.67 59.92 -38.87
CA MET A 24 30.70 60.53 -37.93
C MET A 24 29.99 59.54 -36.97
N ASN A 25 30.37 59.46 -35.68
CA ASN A 25 30.19 60.41 -34.56
C ASN A 25 28.78 60.44 -33.93
N LEU A 26 28.64 59.78 -32.77
CA LEU A 26 28.63 60.46 -31.47
C LEU A 26 28.87 59.42 -30.35
N GLY A 27 29.85 59.64 -29.47
CA GLY A 27 30.16 58.71 -28.39
C GLY A 27 29.25 58.90 -27.17
N PRO A 28 28.79 57.82 -26.50
CA PRO A 28 27.98 57.93 -25.29
C PRO A 28 28.81 58.43 -24.11
N GLY A 29 28.42 59.57 -23.54
CA GLY A 29 28.94 60.02 -22.25
C GLY A 29 28.48 59.11 -21.11
N SER A 30 29.31 58.97 -20.08
CA SER A 30 29.01 58.15 -18.91
C SER A 30 27.85 58.75 -18.09
N PHE A 31 26.69 58.09 -18.13
CA PHE A 31 25.65 58.23 -17.12
C PHE A 31 25.31 56.87 -16.51
N SER A 32 25.03 56.88 -15.20
CA SER A 32 24.76 55.67 -14.43
C SER A 32 23.36 55.11 -14.72
N THR A 33 23.30 53.95 -15.37
CA THR A 33 22.15 53.05 -15.28
C THR A 33 22.60 51.75 -14.66
N GLN A 34 22.21 51.52 -13.40
CA GLN A 34 22.10 50.14 -12.90
C GLN A 34 21.15 49.40 -13.85
N PRO A 35 21.42 48.14 -14.26
CA PRO A 35 20.37 47.32 -14.82
C PRO A 35 19.31 47.16 -13.73
N ALA A 36 18.09 47.66 -13.99
CA ALA A 36 17.00 47.54 -13.05
C ALA A 36 16.72 46.05 -12.83
N GLN A 37 17.05 45.54 -11.64
CA GLN A 37 16.65 44.20 -11.25
C GLN A 37 15.13 44.19 -11.13
N THR A 38 14.47 43.62 -12.15
CA THR A 38 13.06 43.25 -12.07
C THR A 38 12.90 42.24 -10.96
N ASP A 39 12.12 42.60 -9.95
CA ASP A 39 11.94 41.88 -8.70
C ASP A 39 11.01 40.68 -8.89
N THR A 40 11.43 39.72 -9.74
CA THR A 40 10.66 38.53 -10.13
C THR A 40 10.35 37.66 -8.92
N GLN A 41 9.30 36.83 -9.00
CA GLN A 41 9.01 35.90 -7.90
C GLN A 41 10.20 34.96 -7.64
N PHE A 42 10.88 34.51 -8.70
CA PHE A 42 12.05 33.65 -8.58
C PHE A 42 13.23 34.32 -7.86
N SER A 43 13.43 35.63 -8.02
CA SER A 43 14.47 36.37 -7.28
C SER A 43 14.30 36.26 -5.75
N LYS A 44 13.05 36.20 -5.28
CA LYS A 44 12.67 36.07 -3.87
C LYS A 44 12.83 34.64 -3.37
N VAL A 45 12.56 33.64 -4.22
CA VAL A 45 12.88 32.23 -3.95
C VAL A 45 14.38 32.02 -3.79
N LEU A 46 15.20 32.55 -4.71
CA LEU A 46 16.66 32.53 -4.58
C LEU A 46 17.12 33.26 -3.30
N GLN A 47 16.50 34.39 -2.94
CA GLN A 47 16.85 35.09 -1.70
C GLN A 47 16.43 34.30 -0.44
N ARG A 48 15.35 33.53 -0.46
CA ARG A 48 14.95 32.63 0.64
C ARG A 48 15.92 31.46 0.76
N PHE A 49 16.23 30.78 -0.34
CA PHE A 49 17.22 29.71 -0.41
C PHE A 49 18.61 30.15 0.10
N ARG A 50 19.05 31.36 -0.27
CA ARG A 50 20.29 32.01 0.23
C ARG A 50 20.27 32.41 1.72
N ARG A 51 19.18 32.17 2.46
CA ARG A 51 19.11 32.28 3.94
C ARG A 51 19.12 30.92 4.64
N GLU A 52 18.70 29.86 3.94
CA GLU A 52 18.81 28.49 4.44
C GLU A 52 20.29 28.05 4.44
N LEU A 53 21.05 28.46 3.42
CA LEU A 53 22.52 28.45 3.39
C LEU A 53 23.09 29.66 4.15
N ASP A 54 24.12 29.47 4.98
CA ASP A 54 24.66 30.50 5.90
C ASP A 54 25.60 31.54 5.24
N GLY A 55 25.14 32.18 4.17
CA GLY A 55 25.75 33.39 3.61
C GLY A 55 26.93 33.21 2.63
N ASP A 56 27.64 34.30 2.35
CA ASP A 56 28.51 34.49 1.17
C ASP A 56 29.72 33.54 1.04
N VAL A 57 30.03 32.71 2.04
CA VAL A 57 31.18 31.78 1.98
C VAL A 57 30.99 30.71 0.90
N ASP A 58 29.78 30.16 0.76
CA ASP A 58 29.49 29.10 -0.22
C ASP A 58 29.21 29.61 -1.64
N GLN A 59 29.05 30.92 -1.84
CA GLN A 59 28.67 31.51 -3.12
C GLN A 59 29.70 31.27 -4.25
N LYS A 60 30.96 30.97 -3.89
CA LYS A 60 32.03 30.61 -4.83
C LYS A 60 32.14 29.11 -5.13
N ASN A 61 31.43 28.26 -4.37
CA ASN A 61 31.55 26.81 -4.43
C ASN A 61 30.32 26.11 -5.02
N VAL A 62 29.19 26.80 -5.22
CA VAL A 62 28.08 26.26 -6.05
C VAL A 62 28.61 26.05 -7.47
N PRO A 63 28.71 24.80 -7.97
CA PRO A 63 29.32 24.57 -9.28
C PRO A 63 28.41 25.07 -10.39
N ASN A 64 28.98 25.70 -11.43
CA ASN A 64 28.26 25.96 -12.69
C ASN A 64 28.03 24.66 -13.46
N ALA A 65 27.16 23.80 -12.93
CA ALA A 65 26.65 22.58 -13.57
C ALA A 65 25.72 22.97 -14.73
N ALA A 66 26.32 23.40 -15.84
CA ALA A 66 25.63 24.07 -16.94
C ALA A 66 24.76 23.13 -17.81
N SER A 67 24.86 21.80 -17.65
CA SER A 67 24.02 20.85 -18.38
C SER A 67 23.79 19.52 -17.66
N LEU A 68 22.68 18.89 -18.04
CA LEU A 68 22.28 17.51 -17.74
C LEU A 68 23.43 16.50 -17.87
N GLU A 69 24.09 16.50 -19.03
CA GLU A 69 25.15 15.56 -19.35
C GLU A 69 26.35 15.67 -18.40
N LEU A 70 26.63 16.88 -17.89
CA LEU A 70 27.75 17.12 -16.99
C LEU A 70 27.50 16.49 -15.62
N LEU A 71 26.30 16.66 -15.06
CA LEU A 71 25.92 16.08 -13.77
C LEU A 71 25.84 14.54 -13.84
N LEU A 72 25.29 13.98 -14.93
CA LEU A 72 25.28 12.53 -15.16
C LEU A 72 26.70 11.96 -15.35
N LYS A 73 27.59 12.68 -16.04
CA LYS A 73 28.97 12.24 -16.30
C LYS A 73 29.87 12.38 -15.07
N GLU A 74 29.65 13.37 -14.22
CA GLU A 74 30.30 13.46 -12.90
C GLU A 74 29.76 12.39 -11.95
N ALA A 75 28.47 12.07 -12.01
CA ALA A 75 27.90 10.92 -11.30
C ALA A 75 28.44 9.56 -11.81
N GLN A 76 28.79 9.44 -13.10
CA GLN A 76 29.51 8.28 -13.64
C GLN A 76 30.99 8.25 -13.21
N ASN A 77 31.65 9.40 -13.02
CA ASN A 77 32.98 9.44 -12.40
C ASN A 77 32.91 9.00 -10.92
N LEU A 78 31.86 9.41 -10.20
CA LEU A 78 31.54 8.86 -8.87
C LEU A 78 31.28 7.36 -8.95
N GLU A 79 30.52 6.85 -9.92
CA GLU A 79 30.31 5.40 -10.16
C GLU A 79 31.65 4.67 -10.41
N THR A 80 32.60 5.28 -11.14
CA THR A 80 33.90 4.67 -11.44
C THR A 80 34.73 4.47 -10.17
N ASN A 81 34.77 5.48 -9.27
CA ASN A 81 35.36 5.34 -7.93
C ASN A 81 34.50 4.42 -7.02
N ALA A 82 33.18 4.45 -7.18
CA ALA A 82 32.21 3.70 -6.38
C ALA A 82 31.99 2.25 -6.85
N THR A 83 32.76 1.75 -7.82
CA THR A 83 32.90 0.29 -8.11
C THR A 83 33.40 -0.52 -6.90
N ARG A 84 33.76 0.14 -5.79
CA ARG A 84 33.96 -0.47 -4.46
C ARG A 84 32.95 -0.04 -3.37
N HIS A 85 32.06 0.93 -3.58
CA HIS A 85 31.36 1.68 -2.52
C HIS A 85 29.83 1.48 -2.42
N GLY A 86 29.21 0.65 -3.25
CA GLY A 86 27.89 0.07 -2.97
C GLY A 86 26.64 0.84 -3.45
N LEU A 87 26.79 2.03 -4.04
CA LEU A 87 25.69 2.65 -4.79
C LEU A 87 25.37 1.80 -6.02
N SER A 88 24.13 1.32 -6.15
CA SER A 88 23.74 0.50 -7.30
C SER A 88 23.43 1.37 -8.53
N ARG A 89 23.76 0.86 -9.72
CA ARG A 89 23.44 1.50 -11.00
C ARG A 89 21.93 1.68 -11.21
N ALA A 90 21.12 0.77 -10.65
CA ALA A 90 19.66 0.87 -10.66
C ALA A 90 19.14 1.98 -9.72
N SER A 91 19.84 2.27 -8.62
CA SER A 91 19.52 3.37 -7.70
C SER A 91 19.79 4.71 -8.39
N MET A 92 20.89 4.83 -9.14
CA MET A 92 21.20 6.03 -9.93
C MET A 92 20.18 6.33 -11.03
N GLN A 93 19.58 5.30 -11.67
CA GLN A 93 18.51 5.49 -12.65
C GLN A 93 17.24 6.13 -12.05
N LYS A 94 17.02 6.03 -10.73
CA LYS A 94 15.90 6.68 -10.03
C LYS A 94 16.02 8.21 -9.97
N LEU A 95 17.18 8.78 -10.31
CA LEU A 95 17.37 10.22 -10.45
C LEU A 95 16.92 10.76 -11.83
N GLU A 96 16.79 9.91 -12.85
CA GLU A 96 16.47 10.31 -14.23
C GLU A 96 15.10 11.03 -14.35
N PRO A 97 14.00 10.59 -13.70
CA PRO A 97 12.71 11.31 -13.74
C PRO A 97 12.80 12.71 -13.12
N ILE A 98 13.49 12.84 -11.98
CA ILE A 98 13.71 14.12 -11.29
C ILE A 98 14.37 15.12 -12.23
N ILE A 99 15.46 14.67 -12.85
CA ILE A 99 16.33 15.49 -13.68
C ILE A 99 15.60 15.86 -15.00
N SER A 100 14.81 14.95 -15.56
CA SER A 100 13.92 15.23 -16.69
C SER A 100 12.85 16.28 -16.34
N HIS A 101 12.19 16.19 -15.18
CA HIS A 101 11.18 17.17 -14.78
C HIS A 101 11.77 18.56 -14.52
N VAL A 102 12.95 18.66 -13.89
CA VAL A 102 13.67 19.93 -13.77
C VAL A 102 13.99 20.49 -15.16
N SER A 103 14.48 19.67 -16.11
CA SER A 103 14.81 20.12 -17.46
C SER A 103 13.58 20.57 -18.27
N ASP A 104 12.47 19.82 -18.21
CA ASP A 104 11.21 20.18 -18.87
C ASP A 104 10.65 21.50 -18.31
N PHE A 105 10.78 21.74 -17.00
CA PHE A 105 10.32 22.97 -16.34
C PHE A 105 11.26 24.17 -16.52
N MET A 106 12.59 24.00 -16.52
CA MET A 106 13.52 25.08 -16.88
C MET A 106 13.27 25.57 -18.31
N THR A 107 12.82 24.68 -19.21
CA THR A 107 12.37 25.05 -20.57
C THR A 107 11.07 25.87 -20.56
N LEU A 108 10.15 25.62 -19.62
CA LEU A 108 8.92 26.40 -19.44
C LEU A 108 9.21 27.81 -18.90
N ILE A 109 10.05 27.95 -17.87
CA ILE A 109 10.48 29.27 -17.36
C ILE A 109 11.19 30.07 -18.46
N ALA A 110 12.02 29.42 -19.30
CA ALA A 110 12.70 30.08 -20.41
C ALA A 110 11.76 30.72 -21.44
N LEU A 111 10.56 30.16 -21.61
CA LEU A 111 9.50 30.70 -22.47
C LEU A 111 8.74 31.87 -21.83
N CYS A 112 8.84 32.05 -20.50
CA CYS A 112 8.08 33.06 -19.74
C CYS A 112 8.94 34.28 -19.33
N GLU A 113 10.10 34.06 -18.70
CA GLU A 113 10.99 35.15 -18.23
C GLU A 113 12.19 35.43 -19.16
N GLY A 114 12.40 34.62 -20.20
CA GLY A 114 13.50 34.78 -21.15
C GLY A 114 14.88 34.40 -20.59
N ALA A 115 15.94 35.07 -21.04
CA ALA A 115 17.32 34.57 -20.95
C ALA A 115 17.98 34.55 -19.54
N GLY A 116 17.26 34.87 -18.46
CA GLY A 116 17.80 34.82 -17.08
C GLY A 116 18.09 33.40 -16.54
N VAL A 117 17.52 32.39 -17.21
CA VAL A 117 17.49 30.95 -16.86
C VAL A 117 18.82 30.34 -16.43
N ALA A 118 19.95 30.78 -16.99
CA ALA A 118 21.25 30.13 -16.79
C ALA A 118 21.78 30.20 -15.34
N ASN A 119 21.48 31.29 -14.62
CA ASN A 119 21.83 31.42 -13.19
C ASN A 119 20.91 30.57 -12.29
N THR A 120 19.76 30.17 -12.82
CA THR A 120 18.69 29.49 -12.08
C THR A 120 18.84 27.98 -12.12
N SER A 121 19.12 27.41 -13.30
CA SER A 121 19.42 25.99 -13.45
C SER A 121 20.70 25.59 -12.69
N GLY A 122 21.73 26.46 -12.71
CA GLY A 122 22.96 26.25 -11.94
C GLY A 122 22.74 26.15 -10.44
N ALA A 123 21.76 26.90 -9.89
CA ALA A 123 21.41 26.79 -8.46
C ALA A 123 20.73 25.45 -8.13
N VAL A 124 19.79 24.99 -8.96
CA VAL A 124 19.09 23.70 -8.76
C VAL A 124 20.08 22.53 -8.90
N TYR A 125 20.78 22.42 -10.03
CA TYR A 125 21.69 21.31 -10.29
C TYR A 125 22.94 21.36 -9.40
N GLY A 126 23.45 22.56 -9.06
CA GLY A 126 24.53 22.73 -8.09
C GLY A 126 24.14 22.24 -6.69
N SER A 127 22.91 22.52 -6.23
CA SER A 127 22.42 22.06 -4.92
C SER A 127 22.28 20.53 -4.85
N LEU A 128 21.71 19.92 -5.90
CA LEU A 128 21.57 18.46 -6.01
C LEU A 128 22.95 17.78 -6.07
N LYS A 129 23.91 18.37 -6.79
CA LYS A 129 25.30 17.91 -6.82
C LYS A 129 25.96 17.98 -5.45
N MET A 130 25.92 19.13 -4.77
CA MET A 130 26.51 19.32 -3.44
C MET A 130 25.92 18.34 -2.41
N LEU A 131 24.61 18.08 -2.47
CA LEU A 131 23.92 17.13 -1.59
C LEU A 131 24.41 15.68 -1.79
N LEU A 132 24.61 15.26 -3.03
CA LEU A 132 25.14 13.93 -3.37
C LEU A 132 26.64 13.81 -3.04
N GLU A 133 27.42 14.87 -3.25
CA GLU A 133 28.85 14.93 -2.90
C GLU A 133 29.05 14.86 -1.38
N ASP A 134 28.36 15.67 -0.59
CA ASP A 134 28.46 15.69 0.87
C ASP A 134 28.03 14.33 1.48
N ALA A 135 26.98 13.71 0.95
CA ALA A 135 26.55 12.36 1.35
C ALA A 135 27.58 11.27 0.96
N SER A 136 28.18 11.35 -0.23
CA SER A 136 29.19 10.41 -0.71
C SER A 136 30.48 10.47 0.14
N VAL A 137 30.97 11.68 0.45
CA VAL A 137 32.17 11.90 1.28
C VAL A 137 31.96 11.38 2.71
N LEU A 138 30.75 11.48 3.26
CA LEU A 138 30.41 10.87 4.55
C LEU A 138 30.47 9.33 4.48
N THR A 139 29.94 8.72 3.41
CA THR A 139 30.02 7.27 3.18
C THR A 139 31.46 6.78 2.99
N GLU A 140 32.31 7.53 2.30
CA GLU A 140 33.74 7.23 2.11
C GLU A 140 34.53 7.33 3.44
N ARG A 141 34.40 8.42 4.18
CA ARG A 141 35.05 8.57 5.51
C ARG A 141 34.61 7.52 6.52
N ALA A 142 33.33 7.12 6.45
CA ALA A 142 32.78 6.05 7.27
C ALA A 142 33.32 4.66 6.90
N ARG A 143 33.96 4.51 5.73
CA ARG A 143 34.74 3.33 5.32
C ARG A 143 36.20 3.41 5.76
N ASP A 144 36.88 4.52 5.54
CA ASP A 144 38.33 4.64 5.82
C ASP A 144 38.66 4.56 7.31
N THR A 145 37.81 5.16 8.15
CA THR A 145 37.86 4.97 9.61
C THR A 145 37.77 3.49 10.00
N TYR A 146 37.06 2.73 9.18
CA TYR A 146 36.49 1.44 9.54
C TYR A 146 37.24 0.24 8.93
N ILE A 147 37.99 0.45 7.84
CA ILE A 147 39.03 -0.49 7.37
C ILE A 147 40.11 -0.64 8.46
N ARG A 148 40.44 0.45 9.18
CA ARG A 148 41.38 0.41 10.32
C ARG A 148 40.86 -0.41 11.51
N ASP A 149 39.56 -0.34 11.80
CA ASP A 149 38.95 -1.07 12.91
C ASP A 149 38.60 -2.54 12.54
N ALA A 150 38.33 -2.81 11.27
CA ALA A 150 37.93 -4.15 10.78
C ALA A 150 39.08 -5.17 10.83
N GLU A 151 40.34 -4.74 10.75
CA GLU A 151 41.52 -5.60 10.95
C GLU A 151 41.64 -6.15 12.39
N LEU A 152 40.84 -5.66 13.34
CA LEU A 152 40.95 -5.99 14.77
C LEU A 152 39.79 -6.79 15.39
N SER A 153 38.61 -6.90 14.74
CA SER A 153 37.41 -7.38 15.46
C SER A 153 36.36 -8.20 14.68
N GLY A 154 36.35 -8.22 13.35
CA GLY A 154 35.39 -9.01 12.55
C GLY A 154 33.93 -8.52 12.53
N VAL A 155 33.42 -7.94 13.63
CA VAL A 155 32.09 -7.28 13.74
C VAL A 155 31.89 -6.21 12.66
N GLY A 156 32.99 -5.67 12.14
CA GLY A 156 33.15 -4.99 10.86
C GLY A 156 31.96 -5.09 9.89
N TRP A 157 31.84 -6.22 9.20
CA TRP A 157 31.04 -6.29 7.97
C TRP A 157 29.55 -5.94 8.13
N GLN A 158 28.94 -6.20 9.29
CA GLN A 158 27.52 -5.89 9.51
C GLN A 158 27.26 -4.39 9.68
N LEU A 159 28.16 -3.65 10.33
CA LEU A 159 28.01 -2.20 10.44
C LEU A 159 28.33 -1.50 9.10
N ALA A 160 29.29 -2.03 8.34
CA ALA A 160 29.59 -1.55 6.99
C ALA A 160 28.39 -1.69 6.04
N ALA A 161 27.66 -2.81 6.12
CA ALA A 161 26.43 -3.02 5.36
C ALA A 161 25.35 -1.97 5.68
N LYS A 162 25.19 -1.58 6.96
CA LYS A 162 24.27 -0.50 7.38
C LYS A 162 24.69 0.92 6.92
N ILE A 163 25.88 1.11 6.34
CA ILE A 163 26.44 2.45 6.03
C ILE A 163 26.35 2.82 4.55
N GLY A 164 26.49 1.86 3.62
CA GLY A 164 26.37 2.10 2.17
C GLY A 164 25.02 2.72 1.76
N ASP A 165 24.02 2.48 2.59
CA ASP A 165 22.63 2.92 2.52
C ASP A 165 22.43 4.45 2.73
N THR A 166 23.45 5.23 3.11
CA THR A 166 23.27 6.68 3.40
C THR A 166 23.08 7.51 2.13
N ALA A 167 23.98 7.38 1.15
CA ALA A 167 23.82 8.06 -0.14
C ALA A 167 22.63 7.50 -0.93
N GLU A 168 22.34 6.21 -0.77
CA GLU A 168 21.15 5.59 -1.37
C GLU A 168 19.84 6.12 -0.75
N LYS A 169 19.75 6.33 0.56
CA LYS A 169 18.60 7.03 1.19
C LYS A 169 18.41 8.45 0.69
N VAL A 170 19.48 9.20 0.44
CA VAL A 170 19.39 10.53 -0.20
C VAL A 170 18.84 10.42 -1.62
N VAL A 171 19.25 9.40 -2.39
CA VAL A 171 18.69 9.12 -3.72
C VAL A 171 17.20 8.74 -3.65
N TYR A 172 16.77 7.93 -2.67
CA TYR A 172 15.35 7.63 -2.44
C TYR A 172 14.54 8.88 -2.05
N MET A 173 15.05 9.71 -1.14
CA MET A 173 14.40 10.97 -0.76
C MET A 173 14.23 11.90 -1.97
N LEU A 174 15.26 12.05 -2.80
CA LEU A 174 15.17 12.87 -4.02
C LEU A 174 14.16 12.29 -5.03
N HIS A 175 14.15 10.96 -5.22
CA HIS A 175 13.17 10.27 -6.05
C HIS A 175 11.72 10.52 -5.57
N ASP A 176 11.46 10.34 -4.27
CA ASP A 176 10.12 10.46 -3.71
C ASP A 176 9.61 11.90 -3.67
N LEU A 177 10.49 12.89 -3.51
CA LEU A 177 10.18 14.30 -3.76
C LEU A 177 9.80 14.55 -5.22
N SER A 178 10.44 13.88 -6.19
CA SER A 178 10.06 14.00 -7.60
C SER A 178 8.71 13.40 -7.93
N LEU A 179 8.33 12.29 -7.26
CA LEU A 179 6.98 11.73 -7.33
C LEU A 179 5.91 12.65 -6.71
N GLY A 180 6.31 13.66 -5.94
CA GLY A 180 5.43 14.71 -5.45
C GLY A 180 5.25 15.91 -6.39
N LEU A 181 6.05 16.03 -7.46
CA LEU A 181 6.00 17.18 -8.37
C LEU A 181 4.79 17.12 -9.34
N PRO A 182 4.28 18.28 -9.79
CA PRO A 182 3.18 18.34 -10.76
C PRO A 182 3.59 17.77 -12.12
N LYS A 183 2.62 17.24 -12.86
CA LYS A 183 2.81 16.45 -14.10
C LYS A 183 3.15 17.34 -15.32
N SER A 184 4.30 18.00 -15.25
CA SER A 184 4.77 19.11 -16.09
C SER A 184 4.64 18.96 -17.62
N ARG A 185 4.69 17.74 -18.15
CA ARG A 185 4.62 17.50 -19.61
C ARG A 185 3.28 17.88 -20.26
N SER A 186 2.19 17.96 -19.51
CA SER A 186 0.88 18.33 -20.08
C SER A 186 0.75 19.82 -20.40
N TYR A 187 1.31 20.71 -19.58
CA TYR A 187 1.08 22.15 -19.68
C TYR A 187 1.71 22.77 -20.94
N LYS A 188 2.91 22.30 -21.29
CA LYS A 188 3.77 22.80 -22.38
C LYS A 188 3.10 22.80 -23.77
N GLU A 189 2.05 22.01 -23.95
CA GLU A 189 1.35 21.86 -25.24
C GLU A 189 -0.15 22.21 -25.18
N THR A 190 -0.74 22.44 -23.99
CA THR A 190 -2.22 22.48 -23.84
C THR A 190 -2.79 23.72 -23.14
N VAL A 191 -2.00 24.50 -22.40
CA VAL A 191 -2.48 25.67 -21.64
C VAL A 191 -1.49 26.84 -21.81
N PRO A 192 -1.94 28.07 -22.15
CA PRO A 192 -1.06 29.24 -22.08
C PRO A 192 -0.73 29.56 -20.62
N MET A 193 0.55 29.76 -20.31
CA MET A 193 0.96 30.12 -18.94
C MET A 193 0.33 31.46 -18.53
N ASP A 194 -0.45 31.46 -17.46
CA ASP A 194 -0.91 32.68 -16.79
C ASP A 194 -0.18 32.86 -15.44
N LYS A 195 -0.37 34.02 -14.82
CA LYS A 195 0.35 34.43 -13.60
C LYS A 195 -0.01 33.60 -12.37
N ASP A 196 -1.17 32.93 -12.38
CA ASP A 196 -1.67 32.17 -11.25
C ASP A 196 -1.04 30.76 -11.27
N ILE A 197 -0.93 30.16 -12.46
CA ILE A 197 -0.12 28.94 -12.69
C ILE A 197 1.37 29.22 -12.41
N GLU A 198 1.89 30.34 -12.92
CA GLU A 198 3.28 30.77 -12.71
C GLU A 198 3.63 30.84 -11.22
N ALA A 199 2.79 31.50 -10.41
CA ALA A 199 2.96 31.60 -8.97
C ALA A 199 2.88 30.23 -8.26
N ALA A 200 1.87 29.41 -8.58
CA ALA A 200 1.70 28.10 -7.96
C ALA A 200 2.89 27.16 -8.26
N LEU A 201 3.46 27.21 -9.47
CA LEU A 201 4.66 26.45 -9.80
C LEU A 201 5.92 27.02 -9.11
N VAL A 202 6.05 28.33 -8.98
CA VAL A 202 7.17 28.95 -8.24
C VAL A 202 7.19 28.49 -6.77
N ASP A 203 6.04 28.40 -6.10
CA ASP A 203 5.97 27.91 -4.71
C ASP A 203 6.37 26.42 -4.57
N VAL A 204 5.98 25.54 -5.50
CA VAL A 204 6.40 24.12 -5.52
C VAL A 204 7.93 24.00 -5.54
N TYR A 205 8.60 24.71 -6.45
CA TYR A 205 10.05 24.63 -6.59
C TYR A 205 10.79 25.43 -5.50
N ALA A 206 10.15 26.43 -4.88
CA ALA A 206 10.69 27.11 -3.70
C ALA A 206 10.82 26.17 -2.51
N GLU A 207 9.82 25.32 -2.25
CA GLU A 207 9.87 24.35 -1.16
C GLU A 207 10.93 23.26 -1.40
N LEU A 208 11.04 22.76 -2.65
CA LEU A 208 12.09 21.80 -3.05
C LEU A 208 13.50 22.38 -2.86
N LEU A 209 13.74 23.62 -3.31
CA LEU A 209 15.03 24.30 -3.14
C LEU A 209 15.37 24.55 -1.67
N CYS A 210 14.41 25.02 -0.88
CA CYS A 210 14.64 25.27 0.54
C CYS A 210 14.96 23.97 1.30
N PHE A 211 14.29 22.84 0.98
CA PHE A 211 14.68 21.53 1.51
C PHE A 211 16.09 21.12 1.11
N CYS A 212 16.48 21.27 -0.16
CA CYS A 212 17.86 20.98 -0.60
C CYS A 212 18.89 21.80 0.19
N GLY A 213 18.61 23.08 0.46
CA GLY A 213 19.44 23.94 1.30
C GLY A 213 19.55 23.45 2.75
N ARG A 214 18.42 23.10 3.37
CA ARG A 214 18.38 22.55 4.74
C ARG A 214 19.08 21.19 4.83
N ALA A 215 18.94 20.32 3.83
CA ALA A 215 19.62 19.03 3.77
C ALA A 215 21.15 19.17 3.61
N VAL A 216 21.61 20.04 2.71
CA VAL A 216 23.05 20.37 2.57
C VAL A 216 23.62 20.93 3.88
N LYS A 217 22.89 21.86 4.53
CA LYS A 217 23.25 22.41 5.84
C LYS A 217 23.26 21.34 6.95
N PHE A 218 22.34 20.38 6.92
CA PHE A 218 22.32 19.25 7.84
C PHE A 218 23.58 18.38 7.71
N PHE A 219 23.97 17.99 6.49
CA PHE A 219 25.18 17.18 6.29
C PHE A 219 26.46 17.92 6.66
N ARG A 220 26.56 19.21 6.32
CA ARG A 220 27.71 20.08 6.66
C ARG A 220 27.81 20.37 8.16
N GLY A 221 26.69 20.52 8.84
CA GLY A 221 26.62 20.69 10.29
C GLY A 221 26.95 19.42 11.09
N ASN A 222 26.88 18.25 10.45
CA ASN A 222 27.14 16.94 11.07
C ASN A 222 28.33 16.20 10.42
N PRO A 223 29.56 16.74 10.45
CA PRO A 223 30.72 16.17 9.74
C PRO A 223 31.25 14.85 10.32
N HIS A 224 30.68 14.36 11.43
CA HIS A 224 31.03 13.10 12.08
C HIS A 224 29.85 12.11 12.12
N LYS A 225 30.11 10.88 11.68
CA LYS A 225 29.19 9.72 11.57
C LYS A 225 28.18 9.58 12.71
N ALA A 226 28.63 9.68 13.97
CA ALA A 226 27.77 9.50 15.15
C ALA A 226 26.67 10.57 15.28
N LEU A 227 26.94 11.80 14.83
CA LEU A 227 25.96 12.89 14.84
C LEU A 227 24.93 12.71 13.72
N VAL A 228 25.36 12.31 12.53
CA VAL A 228 24.46 12.01 11.40
C VAL A 228 23.45 10.92 11.77
N SER A 229 23.88 9.82 12.39
CA SER A 229 22.97 8.75 12.81
C SER A 229 21.97 9.18 13.89
N PHE A 230 22.40 10.03 14.83
CA PHE A 230 21.55 10.52 15.91
C PHE A 230 20.52 11.55 15.40
N SER A 231 20.92 12.42 14.48
CA SER A 231 20.07 13.47 13.92
C SER A 231 19.32 13.08 12.63
N TRP A 232 19.49 11.86 12.11
CA TRP A 232 18.80 11.41 10.89
C TRP A 232 17.27 11.47 11.02
N LYS A 233 16.71 11.18 12.22
CA LYS A 233 15.27 11.32 12.49
C LYS A 233 14.77 12.75 12.23
N THR A 234 15.61 13.76 12.46
CA THR A 234 15.32 15.17 12.17
C THR A 234 15.28 15.47 10.67
N LEU A 235 16.26 14.99 9.89
CA LEU A 235 16.25 15.15 8.43
C LEU A 235 15.06 14.41 7.80
N SER A 236 14.79 13.18 8.25
CA SER A 236 13.64 12.40 7.79
C SER A 236 12.31 13.11 8.10
N SER A 237 12.16 13.71 9.28
CA SER A 237 10.93 14.41 9.66
C SER A 237 10.70 15.72 8.87
N ASP A 238 11.74 16.50 8.56
CA ASP A 238 11.58 17.63 7.63
C ASP A 238 11.39 17.17 6.19
N PHE A 239 11.98 16.04 5.78
CA PHE A 239 11.71 15.41 4.49
C PHE A 239 10.22 15.02 4.35
N ASP A 240 9.67 14.28 5.30
CA ASP A 240 8.26 13.87 5.30
C ASP A 240 7.32 15.09 5.28
N SER A 241 7.65 16.10 6.09
CA SER A 241 6.93 17.37 6.14
C SER A 241 7.01 18.14 4.81
N THR A 242 8.20 18.19 4.19
CA THR A 242 8.45 18.80 2.88
C THR A 242 7.66 18.08 1.79
N LEU A 243 7.68 16.74 1.78
CA LEU A 243 6.97 15.91 0.81
C LEU A 243 5.45 16.10 0.91
N GLN A 244 4.89 16.24 2.12
CA GLN A 244 3.48 16.59 2.31
C GLN A 244 3.17 18.01 1.81
N ARG A 245 3.99 19.02 2.15
CA ARG A 245 3.84 20.41 1.65
C ARG A 245 3.89 20.46 0.12
N LEU A 246 4.88 19.82 -0.48
CA LEU A 246 5.13 19.79 -1.93
C LEU A 246 4.00 19.06 -2.69
N ARG A 247 3.48 17.93 -2.18
CA ARG A 247 2.27 17.27 -2.71
C ARG A 247 1.02 18.14 -2.62
N SER A 248 0.90 18.99 -1.60
CA SER A 248 -0.21 19.94 -1.47
C SER A 248 -0.10 21.09 -2.48
N LEU A 249 1.10 21.65 -2.65
CA LEU A 249 1.38 22.70 -3.63
C LEU A 249 1.22 22.20 -5.08
N SER A 250 1.63 20.96 -5.39
CA SER A 250 1.33 20.32 -6.68
C SER A 250 -0.16 20.34 -6.97
N LYS A 251 -1.01 19.90 -6.03
CA LYS A 251 -2.47 19.88 -6.19
C LYS A 251 -3.09 21.27 -6.36
N ILE A 252 -2.38 22.35 -6.03
CA ILE A 252 -2.81 23.73 -6.31
C ILE A 252 -2.41 24.12 -7.75
N ALA A 253 -1.17 23.85 -8.15
CA ALA A 253 -0.70 24.07 -9.52
C ALA A 253 -1.50 23.26 -10.57
N ASP A 254 -1.81 21.98 -10.26
CA ASP A 254 -2.67 21.12 -11.07
C ASP A 254 -4.06 21.75 -11.28
N LYS A 255 -4.66 22.32 -10.21
CA LYS A 255 -5.99 22.94 -10.24
C LYS A 255 -6.02 24.25 -11.02
N GLU A 256 -5.05 25.15 -10.85
CA GLU A 256 -5.02 26.40 -11.62
C GLU A 256 -4.76 26.14 -13.11
N ALA A 257 -3.99 25.10 -13.46
CA ALA A 257 -3.82 24.67 -14.85
C ALA A 257 -5.14 24.14 -15.46
N GLU A 258 -5.94 23.36 -14.72
CA GLU A 258 -7.29 22.97 -15.16
C GLU A 258 -8.24 24.17 -15.26
N ALA A 259 -8.18 25.10 -14.30
CA ALA A 259 -8.99 26.32 -14.32
C ALA A 259 -8.67 27.21 -15.54
N ALA A 260 -7.39 27.42 -15.86
CA ALA A 260 -6.96 28.15 -17.05
C ALA A 260 -7.38 27.45 -18.35
N ARG A 261 -7.31 26.12 -18.40
CA ARG A 261 -7.82 25.33 -19.54
C ARG A 261 -9.32 25.52 -19.74
N LEU A 262 -10.11 25.48 -18.65
CA LEU A 262 -11.54 25.78 -18.68
C LEU A 262 -11.83 27.22 -19.13
N ARG A 263 -11.07 28.22 -18.65
CA ARG A 263 -11.14 29.62 -19.10
C ARG A 263 -10.88 29.71 -20.62
N LEU A 264 -9.91 28.96 -21.14
CA LEU A 264 -9.54 28.94 -22.55
C LEU A 264 -10.62 28.31 -23.45
N ASP A 265 -11.20 27.19 -23.05
CA ASP A 265 -12.24 26.51 -23.83
C ASP A 265 -13.58 27.28 -23.80
N LEU A 266 -13.88 27.99 -22.69
CA LEU A 266 -14.98 28.98 -22.64
C LEU A 266 -14.75 30.13 -23.64
N GLN A 267 -13.54 30.69 -23.74
CA GLN A 267 -13.23 31.71 -24.74
C GLN A 267 -13.34 31.18 -26.18
N LYS A 268 -12.94 29.94 -26.45
CA LYS A 268 -13.12 29.30 -27.77
C LYS A 268 -14.61 29.16 -28.12
N LEU A 269 -15.45 28.77 -27.16
CA LEU A 269 -16.91 28.67 -27.35
C LEU A 269 -17.53 30.03 -27.69
N GLN A 270 -17.28 31.06 -26.89
CA GLN A 270 -17.77 32.43 -27.15
C GLN A 270 -17.35 32.94 -28.52
N LYS A 271 -16.10 32.67 -28.94
CA LYS A 271 -15.60 33.08 -30.26
C LYS A 271 -16.25 32.31 -31.41
N LYS A 272 -16.65 31.06 -31.20
CA LYS A 272 -17.34 30.22 -32.18
C LYS A 272 -18.80 30.65 -32.38
N GLU A 273 -19.49 31.03 -31.31
CA GLU A 273 -20.84 31.59 -31.38
C GLU A 273 -20.86 32.96 -32.06
N MET A 274 -19.94 33.86 -31.69
CA MET A 274 -19.84 35.19 -32.30
C MET A 274 -19.50 35.15 -33.80
N THR A 275 -18.69 34.18 -34.24
CA THR A 275 -18.35 34.03 -35.68
C THR A 275 -19.55 33.52 -36.49
N ASN A 276 -20.32 32.57 -35.95
CA ASN A 276 -21.50 32.03 -36.63
C ASN A 276 -22.66 33.04 -36.73
N ALA A 277 -22.72 34.02 -35.83
CA ALA A 277 -23.70 35.11 -35.90
C ALA A 277 -23.39 36.15 -37.00
N MET A 278 -22.13 36.28 -37.44
CA MET A 278 -21.70 37.33 -38.37
C MET A 278 -21.67 36.93 -39.85
N LEU A 279 -21.59 35.63 -40.18
CA LEU A 279 -21.49 35.19 -41.58
C LEU A 279 -22.83 35.08 -42.34
N ASN A 280 -23.98 35.12 -41.67
CA ASN A 280 -25.30 34.93 -42.29
C ASN A 280 -25.99 36.23 -42.76
N LEU A 281 -25.24 37.35 -42.92
CA LEU A 281 -25.79 38.66 -43.31
C LEU A 281 -25.02 39.38 -44.42
N GLN A 282 -24.60 38.65 -45.46
CA GLN A 282 -24.37 39.23 -46.80
C GLN A 282 -24.37 38.14 -47.90
N THR A 283 -25.16 38.38 -48.95
CA THR A 283 -25.06 37.92 -50.37
C THR A 283 -24.43 36.54 -50.68
N GLY A 284 -24.98 35.68 -51.54
CA GLY A 284 -26.05 35.88 -52.53
C GLY A 284 -25.60 35.46 -53.93
N GLU A 285 -26.32 34.49 -54.51
CA GLU A 285 -26.36 34.09 -55.94
C GLU A 285 -25.18 33.33 -56.61
N ALA A 286 -25.55 32.16 -57.15
CA ALA A 286 -25.33 31.70 -58.54
C ALA A 286 -23.94 31.23 -59.08
N SER A 287 -23.90 29.92 -59.37
CA SER A 287 -23.71 29.30 -60.72
C SER A 287 -22.41 28.58 -61.14
N ALA A 288 -22.63 27.32 -61.57
CA ALA A 288 -22.10 26.61 -62.75
C ALA A 288 -20.62 26.18 -62.94
N SER A 289 -20.45 24.84 -63.02
CA SER A 289 -19.62 24.10 -64.02
C SER A 289 -18.08 24.13 -63.90
N THR A 290 -17.29 23.12 -64.33
CA THR A 290 -17.58 21.76 -64.87
C THR A 290 -16.40 20.80 -64.60
N ASP A 291 -16.66 19.49 -64.76
CA ASP A 291 -15.69 18.43 -65.14
C ASP A 291 -14.50 18.05 -64.20
N SER A 292 -13.82 16.93 -64.45
CA SER A 292 -14.29 15.54 -64.30
C SER A 292 -13.11 14.55 -64.45
N THR A 293 -13.11 13.46 -63.66
CA THR A 293 -12.69 12.10 -64.09
C THR A 293 -12.83 11.13 -62.91
N SER A 294 -13.81 10.24 -62.98
CA SER A 294 -13.99 9.16 -62.01
C SER A 294 -13.43 7.84 -62.55
N ARG A 295 -12.83 7.04 -61.68
CA ARG A 295 -12.86 5.57 -61.81
C ARG A 295 -13.70 5.05 -60.65
N GLN A 296 -14.79 4.38 -60.98
CA GLN A 296 -15.75 3.88 -60.00
C GLN A 296 -15.33 2.49 -59.50
N SER A 297 -15.09 2.35 -58.20
CA SER A 297 -15.44 1.14 -57.47
C SER A 297 -16.84 1.31 -56.89
N GLN A 298 -17.55 0.21 -56.62
CA GLN A 298 -18.93 0.26 -56.15
C GLN A 298 -19.01 0.82 -54.72
N ASN A 299 -19.85 1.85 -54.53
CA ASN A 299 -19.88 2.62 -53.28
C ASN A 299 -20.65 1.91 -52.14
N SER A 300 -19.91 1.20 -51.27
CA SER A 300 -20.31 1.08 -49.86
C SER A 300 -20.33 2.49 -49.25
N LYS A 301 -21.49 2.97 -48.78
CA LYS A 301 -21.59 4.30 -48.14
C LYS A 301 -20.97 4.25 -46.74
N PHE A 302 -19.79 4.85 -46.58
CA PHE A 302 -19.19 5.09 -45.28
C PHE A 302 -19.83 6.30 -44.56
N PRO A 303 -19.83 6.34 -43.22
CA PRO A 303 -19.35 5.29 -42.32
C PRO A 303 -20.33 4.12 -42.20
N LEU A 304 -19.80 2.90 -42.00
CA LEU A 304 -20.60 1.67 -41.85
C LEU A 304 -20.39 1.03 -40.48
N TYR A 305 -21.37 1.19 -39.58
CA TYR A 305 -21.29 0.69 -38.21
C TYR A 305 -22.32 -0.44 -37.95
N VAL A 306 -21.83 -1.58 -37.47
CA VAL A 306 -22.63 -2.74 -37.02
C VAL A 306 -22.29 -2.97 -35.54
N ILE A 307 -23.00 -2.26 -34.66
CA ILE A 307 -22.78 -2.21 -33.21
C ILE A 307 -24.10 -2.59 -32.50
N PRO A 308 -24.09 -3.46 -31.46
CA PRO A 308 -25.32 -4.06 -30.94
C PRO A 308 -26.21 -3.12 -30.10
N ASN A 309 -25.67 -2.02 -29.55
CA ASN A 309 -26.42 -1.08 -28.69
C ASN A 309 -25.84 0.35 -28.80
N GLY A 310 -26.63 1.35 -28.39
CA GLY A 310 -26.21 2.76 -28.32
C GLY A 310 -25.39 3.12 -27.07
N ILE A 311 -25.15 4.43 -26.92
CA ILE A 311 -24.36 5.06 -25.84
C ILE A 311 -24.90 4.68 -24.44
N ASN A 312 -23.99 4.46 -23.49
CA ASN A 312 -24.32 4.16 -22.11
C ASN A 312 -24.19 5.41 -21.22
N GLU A 313 -25.27 6.18 -21.06
CA GLU A 313 -25.31 7.38 -20.21
C GLU A 313 -24.97 7.13 -18.73
N THR A 314 -24.99 5.86 -18.27
CA THR A 314 -24.56 5.44 -16.93
C THR A 314 -23.25 4.63 -16.96
N PHE A 315 -22.32 4.95 -17.85
CA PHE A 315 -20.94 4.46 -17.77
C PHE A 315 -20.17 5.23 -16.70
N CYS A 316 -19.33 4.53 -15.91
CA CYS A 316 -18.54 5.10 -14.82
C CYS A 316 -17.15 4.45 -14.77
N GLY A 317 -16.16 5.21 -14.29
CA GLY A 317 -14.78 4.76 -14.10
C GLY A 317 -14.01 4.45 -15.39
N ARG A 318 -13.02 3.56 -15.28
CA ARG A 318 -12.28 2.93 -16.41
C ARG A 318 -11.54 3.89 -17.37
N ALA A 319 -11.20 5.09 -16.92
CA ALA A 319 -10.46 6.05 -17.75
C ALA A 319 -9.06 5.55 -18.16
N ASP A 320 -8.44 4.75 -17.29
CA ASP A 320 -7.21 3.98 -17.50
C ASP A 320 -7.35 2.96 -18.64
N VAL A 321 -8.36 2.09 -18.58
CA VAL A 321 -8.58 1.02 -19.58
C VAL A 321 -8.92 1.62 -20.95
N LEU A 322 -9.74 2.70 -20.97
CA LEU A 322 -10.11 3.38 -22.21
C LEU A 322 -8.92 4.09 -22.87
N GLU A 323 -8.00 4.67 -22.08
CA GLU A 323 -6.79 5.31 -22.62
C GLU A 323 -5.73 4.26 -23.04
N ALA A 324 -5.63 3.12 -22.33
CA ALA A 324 -4.81 1.99 -22.77
C ALA A 324 -5.27 1.44 -24.13
N LEU A 325 -6.56 1.16 -24.29
CA LEU A 325 -7.16 0.77 -25.58
C LEU A 325 -6.85 1.79 -26.67
N ARG A 326 -7.02 3.09 -26.37
CA ARG A 326 -6.73 4.17 -27.32
C ARG A 326 -5.25 4.22 -27.73
N GLN A 327 -4.33 3.88 -26.83
CA GLN A 327 -2.90 3.88 -27.15
C GLN A 327 -2.51 2.75 -28.10
N ILE A 328 -3.14 1.57 -27.95
CA ILE A 328 -2.94 0.37 -28.79
C ILE A 328 -3.64 0.52 -30.16
N LEU A 329 -4.89 1.00 -30.17
CA LEU A 329 -5.80 0.91 -31.33
C LEU A 329 -5.81 2.15 -32.24
N ASP A 330 -4.97 3.14 -31.95
CA ASP A 330 -4.89 4.43 -32.65
C ASP A 330 -4.72 4.24 -34.18
N PRO A 331 -5.72 4.61 -35.00
CA PRO A 331 -5.67 4.41 -36.45
C PRO A 331 -4.78 5.44 -37.17
N ILE A 332 -4.31 6.49 -36.48
CA ILE A 332 -3.44 7.54 -37.02
C ILE A 332 -1.96 7.20 -36.78
N LYS A 333 -1.63 6.55 -35.66
CA LYS A 333 -0.27 6.05 -35.40
C LYS A 333 0.13 4.98 -36.42
N ALA A 334 1.38 5.06 -36.86
CA ALA A 334 2.04 4.02 -37.66
C ALA A 334 2.47 2.83 -36.77
N SER A 335 1.52 2.11 -36.19
CA SER A 335 1.77 0.84 -35.52
C SER A 335 1.62 -0.34 -36.48
N TRP A 336 2.47 -1.36 -36.29
CA TRP A 336 2.36 -2.66 -36.95
C TRP A 336 1.37 -3.59 -36.22
N ASN A 337 1.10 -3.33 -34.94
CA ASN A 337 0.09 -4.02 -34.14
C ASN A 337 -1.00 -3.03 -33.67
N ARG A 338 -2.27 -3.39 -33.84
CA ARG A 338 -3.44 -2.67 -33.30
C ARG A 338 -4.49 -3.67 -32.82
N ARG A 339 -4.05 -4.62 -32.00
CA ARG A 339 -4.88 -5.71 -31.47
C ARG A 339 -4.84 -5.59 -29.95
N ALA A 340 -5.99 -5.45 -29.32
CA ALA A 340 -6.10 -5.30 -27.86
C ALA A 340 -7.02 -6.37 -27.28
N LEU A 341 -6.60 -7.01 -26.19
CA LEU A 341 -7.42 -7.95 -25.42
C LEU A 341 -7.91 -7.28 -24.13
N LEU A 342 -9.22 -7.32 -23.89
CA LEU A 342 -9.84 -7.10 -22.58
C LEU A 342 -10.12 -8.44 -21.91
N TYR A 343 -9.41 -8.76 -20.83
CA TYR A 343 -9.57 -10.02 -20.08
C TYR A 343 -9.91 -9.78 -18.59
N GLY A 344 -10.18 -10.85 -17.83
CA GLY A 344 -10.58 -10.82 -16.42
C GLY A 344 -11.93 -11.51 -16.13
N LEU A 345 -12.37 -11.48 -14.86
CA LEU A 345 -13.55 -12.20 -14.33
C LEU A 345 -14.88 -11.92 -15.07
N GLY A 346 -15.83 -12.86 -14.99
CA GLY A 346 -17.22 -12.65 -15.43
C GLY A 346 -17.93 -11.53 -14.65
N GLY A 347 -18.48 -10.53 -15.34
CA GLY A 347 -19.23 -9.42 -14.73
C GLY A 347 -18.44 -8.12 -14.48
N VAL A 348 -17.12 -8.10 -14.71
CA VAL A 348 -16.24 -6.91 -14.53
C VAL A 348 -16.45 -5.79 -15.57
N GLY A 349 -17.23 -6.06 -16.64
CA GLY A 349 -17.67 -5.05 -17.61
C GLY A 349 -16.88 -4.97 -18.91
N LYS A 350 -16.01 -5.93 -19.26
CA LYS A 350 -15.21 -5.98 -20.52
C LYS A 350 -16.00 -5.54 -21.76
N THR A 351 -17.12 -6.21 -22.05
CA THR A 351 -18.09 -5.88 -23.12
C THR A 351 -18.59 -4.43 -23.08
N LYS A 352 -18.78 -3.85 -21.89
CA LYS A 352 -19.19 -2.45 -21.72
C LYS A 352 -18.04 -1.48 -21.98
N VAL A 353 -16.81 -1.81 -21.61
CA VAL A 353 -15.62 -1.00 -21.95
C VAL A 353 -15.37 -1.02 -23.46
N ALA A 354 -15.45 -2.19 -24.10
CA ALA A 354 -15.36 -2.30 -25.57
C ALA A 354 -16.46 -1.47 -26.27
N LEU A 355 -17.71 -1.54 -25.80
CA LEU A 355 -18.82 -0.76 -26.33
C LEU A 355 -18.64 0.75 -26.10
N GLU A 356 -18.12 1.17 -24.95
CA GLU A 356 -17.88 2.58 -24.65
C GLU A 356 -16.72 3.15 -25.48
N TYR A 357 -15.59 2.43 -25.58
CA TYR A 357 -14.51 2.77 -26.52
C TYR A 357 -15.05 2.95 -27.93
N THR A 358 -15.84 1.97 -28.39
CA THR A 358 -16.44 1.99 -29.73
C THR A 358 -17.34 3.21 -29.94
N ASN A 359 -18.20 3.57 -28.98
CA ASN A 359 -19.06 4.75 -29.09
C ASN A 359 -18.28 6.07 -29.03
N ARG A 360 -17.28 6.16 -28.14
CA ARG A 360 -16.48 7.37 -27.88
C ARG A 360 -15.50 7.71 -28.99
N PHE A 361 -15.00 6.71 -29.72
CA PHE A 361 -14.00 6.88 -30.78
C PHE A 361 -14.49 6.49 -32.18
N LYS A 362 -15.79 6.21 -32.36
CA LYS A 362 -16.39 5.75 -33.64
C LYS A 362 -15.91 6.55 -34.86
N ASP A 363 -15.86 7.89 -34.76
CA ASP A 363 -15.60 8.80 -35.87
C ASP A 363 -14.12 8.79 -36.32
N GLN A 364 -13.26 8.01 -35.64
CA GLN A 364 -11.89 7.69 -36.07
C GLN A 364 -11.82 6.49 -37.03
N TYR A 365 -12.92 5.75 -37.19
CA TYR A 365 -13.01 4.55 -38.02
C TYR A 365 -14.08 4.76 -39.12
N ASP A 366 -13.78 4.30 -40.33
CA ASP A 366 -14.69 4.34 -41.47
C ASP A 366 -15.70 3.18 -41.42
N ALA A 367 -15.31 2.04 -40.82
CA ALA A 367 -16.17 0.89 -40.61
C ALA A 367 -15.96 0.24 -39.24
N ILE A 368 -17.03 -0.28 -38.63
CA ILE A 368 -16.99 -0.94 -37.32
C ILE A 368 -17.89 -2.17 -37.34
N PHE A 369 -17.37 -3.33 -36.94
CA PHE A 369 -18.09 -4.60 -36.95
C PHE A 369 -17.98 -5.32 -35.61
N TRP A 370 -19.12 -5.67 -35.01
CA TRP A 370 -19.21 -6.44 -33.77
C TRP A 370 -19.57 -7.90 -34.06
N ILE A 371 -18.72 -8.82 -33.61
CA ILE A 371 -18.84 -10.28 -33.74
C ILE A 371 -19.02 -10.87 -32.34
N THR A 372 -20.19 -11.43 -32.06
CA THR A 372 -20.40 -12.23 -30.84
C THR A 372 -19.71 -13.58 -31.03
N ALA A 373 -18.79 -13.92 -30.13
CA ALA A 373 -17.85 -15.03 -30.31
C ALA A 373 -17.95 -16.09 -29.19
N ASP A 374 -19.11 -16.17 -28.53
CA ASP A 374 -19.39 -17.08 -27.41
C ASP A 374 -19.80 -18.50 -27.84
N ALA A 375 -20.00 -18.73 -29.14
CA ALA A 375 -20.11 -20.04 -29.78
C ALA A 375 -19.82 -19.92 -31.29
N PRO A 376 -19.27 -20.97 -31.95
CA PRO A 376 -18.96 -20.94 -33.39
C PRO A 376 -20.15 -20.57 -34.28
N GLU A 377 -21.36 -21.00 -33.92
CA GLU A 377 -22.60 -20.72 -34.67
C GLU A 377 -23.00 -19.24 -34.57
N LYS A 378 -22.78 -18.62 -33.41
CA LYS A 378 -23.08 -17.19 -33.19
C LYS A 378 -22.05 -16.28 -33.85
N MET A 379 -20.78 -16.68 -33.86
CA MET A 379 -19.75 -16.03 -34.68
C MET A 379 -20.12 -16.09 -36.17
N SER A 380 -20.56 -17.27 -36.63
CA SER A 380 -20.93 -17.52 -38.01
C SER A 380 -22.12 -16.65 -38.47
N GLU A 381 -23.20 -16.59 -37.68
CA GLU A 381 -24.34 -15.68 -37.96
C GLU A 381 -23.92 -14.20 -37.90
N ALA A 382 -23.01 -13.80 -37.00
CA ALA A 382 -22.51 -12.42 -36.96
C ALA A 382 -21.71 -12.05 -38.23
N PHE A 383 -20.84 -12.93 -38.74
CA PHE A 383 -20.17 -12.73 -40.03
C PHE A 383 -21.17 -12.68 -41.20
N LEU A 384 -22.23 -13.48 -41.16
CA LEU A 384 -23.31 -13.45 -42.15
C LEU A 384 -24.08 -12.12 -42.12
N GLN A 385 -24.32 -11.53 -40.94
CA GLN A 385 -24.90 -10.19 -40.83
C GLN A 385 -23.95 -9.09 -41.34
N VAL A 386 -22.65 -9.19 -41.08
CA VAL A 386 -21.63 -8.23 -41.59
C VAL A 386 -21.50 -8.31 -43.11
N SER A 387 -21.46 -9.51 -43.70
CA SER A 387 -21.39 -9.69 -45.16
C SER A 387 -22.59 -9.08 -45.88
N ARG A 388 -23.81 -9.29 -45.36
CA ARG A 388 -25.05 -8.65 -45.83
C ARG A 388 -24.98 -7.12 -45.74
N ARG A 389 -24.43 -6.57 -44.66
CA ARG A 389 -24.26 -5.11 -44.45
C ARG A 389 -23.23 -4.48 -45.38
N LEU A 390 -22.20 -5.23 -45.77
CA LEU A 390 -21.19 -4.83 -46.74
C LEU A 390 -21.66 -4.94 -48.20
N GLY A 391 -22.78 -5.63 -48.46
CA GLY A 391 -23.29 -5.87 -49.81
C GLY A 391 -22.65 -7.08 -50.51
N LEU A 392 -21.86 -7.90 -49.79
CA LEU A 392 -21.14 -9.08 -50.31
C LEU A 392 -22.08 -10.27 -50.63
N THR A 393 -23.40 -10.03 -50.65
CA THR A 393 -24.47 -11.03 -50.75
C THR A 393 -25.50 -10.70 -51.83
N ALA A 394 -25.17 -9.81 -52.77
CA ALA A 394 -26.00 -9.53 -53.94
C ALA A 394 -25.50 -10.33 -55.16
N ALA A 395 -26.42 -10.96 -55.89
CA ALA A 395 -26.09 -11.65 -57.14
C ALA A 395 -25.70 -10.63 -58.24
N THR A 396 -24.80 -11.04 -59.13
CA THR A 396 -24.55 -10.34 -60.39
C THR A 396 -25.78 -10.42 -61.30
N GLU A 397 -26.27 -9.27 -61.77
CA GLU A 397 -27.35 -9.20 -62.76
C GLU A 397 -26.90 -9.84 -64.08
N GLY A 398 -27.21 -11.12 -64.30
CA GLY A 398 -26.97 -11.79 -65.59
C GLY A 398 -26.96 -13.32 -65.58
N GLU A 399 -26.62 -13.98 -64.46
CA GLU A 399 -26.45 -15.44 -64.40
C GLU A 399 -27.29 -16.09 -63.29
N GLU A 400 -27.52 -17.40 -63.40
CA GLU A 400 -28.60 -18.12 -62.71
C GLU A 400 -28.36 -18.26 -61.20
N ALA A 401 -29.41 -17.99 -60.41
CA ALA A 401 -29.32 -17.91 -58.97
C ALA A 401 -29.34 -19.30 -58.28
N PHE A 402 -28.16 -19.85 -57.98
CA PHE A 402 -27.98 -20.92 -56.99
C PHE A 402 -26.62 -20.89 -56.30
N GLU A 403 -26.50 -20.06 -55.25
CA GLU A 403 -25.71 -20.40 -54.06
C GLU A 403 -26.18 -19.54 -52.88
N ASP A 404 -26.85 -20.16 -51.90
CA ASP A 404 -27.08 -19.52 -50.61
C ASP A 404 -25.71 -19.28 -49.95
N ILE A 405 -25.46 -18.06 -49.48
CA ILE A 405 -24.21 -17.75 -48.78
C ILE A 405 -24.31 -18.34 -47.37
N ASP A 406 -23.83 -19.58 -47.27
CA ASP A 406 -23.50 -20.20 -46.00
C ASP A 406 -22.51 -19.32 -45.21
N ALA A 407 -22.60 -19.39 -43.89
CA ALA A 407 -21.84 -18.54 -43.00
C ALA A 407 -20.31 -18.75 -43.11
N THR A 408 -19.86 -19.94 -43.53
CA THR A 408 -18.46 -20.22 -43.85
C THR A 408 -17.96 -19.32 -44.98
N ASN A 409 -18.76 -19.18 -46.05
CA ASN A 409 -18.45 -18.32 -47.21
C ASN A 409 -18.52 -16.83 -46.81
N ALA A 410 -19.45 -16.46 -45.93
CA ALA A 410 -19.52 -15.11 -45.35
C ALA A 410 -18.26 -14.71 -44.57
N LYS A 411 -17.72 -15.59 -43.71
CA LYS A 411 -16.47 -15.35 -42.94
C LYS A 411 -15.30 -15.01 -43.88
N SER A 412 -15.09 -15.80 -44.91
CA SER A 412 -14.02 -15.60 -45.89
C SER A 412 -14.18 -14.30 -46.68
N LYS A 413 -15.38 -14.02 -47.23
CA LYS A 413 -15.66 -12.78 -47.97
C LYS A 413 -15.45 -11.52 -47.12
N VAL A 414 -15.81 -11.55 -45.84
CA VAL A 414 -15.53 -10.44 -44.91
C VAL A 414 -14.03 -10.31 -44.63
N LYS A 415 -13.30 -11.41 -44.41
CA LYS A 415 -11.84 -11.40 -44.25
C LYS A 415 -11.12 -10.83 -45.48
N GLU A 416 -11.57 -11.16 -46.69
CA GLU A 416 -11.02 -10.61 -47.95
C GLU A 416 -11.32 -9.11 -48.08
N TRP A 417 -12.56 -8.68 -47.80
CA TRP A 417 -12.93 -7.27 -47.83
C TRP A 417 -12.05 -6.42 -46.88
N LEU A 418 -11.84 -6.90 -45.65
CA LEU A 418 -10.98 -6.24 -44.64
C LEU A 418 -9.50 -6.17 -45.04
N GLN A 419 -9.02 -7.06 -45.91
CA GLN A 419 -7.65 -7.06 -46.44
C GLN A 419 -7.48 -6.15 -47.66
N GLN A 420 -8.51 -6.04 -48.51
CA GLN A 420 -8.43 -5.35 -49.80
C GLN A 420 -8.87 -3.87 -49.73
N ASN A 421 -9.70 -3.46 -48.77
CA ASN A 421 -10.24 -2.10 -48.69
C ASN A 421 -9.36 -1.19 -47.83
N PRO A 422 -8.77 -0.10 -48.37
CA PRO A 422 -7.86 0.79 -47.65
C PRO A 422 -8.63 1.81 -46.79
N CYS A 423 -9.49 1.34 -45.89
CA CYS A 423 -10.26 2.14 -44.94
C CYS A 423 -9.93 1.77 -43.49
N ARG A 424 -10.13 2.70 -42.56
CA ARG A 424 -9.81 2.49 -41.13
C ARG A 424 -10.95 1.68 -40.50
N TRP A 425 -10.79 0.37 -40.38
CA TRP A 425 -11.82 -0.47 -39.77
C TRP A 425 -11.47 -0.91 -38.33
N LEU A 426 -12.51 -1.14 -37.53
CA LEU A 426 -12.43 -1.75 -36.19
C LEU A 426 -13.30 -3.03 -36.15
N LEU A 427 -12.70 -4.14 -35.74
CA LEU A 427 -13.37 -5.43 -35.58
C LEU A 427 -13.38 -5.81 -34.08
N ILE A 428 -14.57 -6.08 -33.51
CA ILE A 428 -14.72 -6.47 -32.12
C ILE A 428 -15.15 -7.93 -32.05
N PHE A 429 -14.39 -8.78 -31.38
CA PHE A 429 -14.79 -10.13 -30.96
C PHE A 429 -15.17 -10.10 -29.48
N ASP A 430 -16.44 -10.33 -29.16
CA ASP A 430 -16.96 -10.22 -27.78
C ASP A 430 -17.36 -11.57 -27.20
N ASN A 431 -16.90 -11.81 -25.96
CA ASN A 431 -17.02 -13.05 -25.19
C ASN A 431 -16.45 -14.28 -25.92
N VAL A 432 -15.17 -14.26 -26.25
CA VAL A 432 -14.42 -15.47 -26.63
C VAL A 432 -14.19 -16.32 -25.38
N ASP A 433 -14.93 -17.42 -25.30
CA ASP A 433 -14.77 -18.48 -24.29
C ASP A 433 -13.71 -19.52 -24.72
N ASP A 434 -13.55 -19.74 -26.03
CA ASP A 434 -12.60 -20.67 -26.65
C ASP A 434 -11.69 -19.89 -27.64
N PRO A 435 -10.40 -19.71 -27.34
CA PRO A 435 -9.49 -18.94 -28.19
C PRO A 435 -9.23 -19.53 -29.58
N ASP A 436 -9.30 -20.85 -29.75
CA ASP A 436 -8.83 -21.54 -30.97
C ASP A 436 -9.72 -21.18 -32.19
N ILE A 437 -10.99 -20.79 -31.94
CA ILE A 437 -11.92 -20.32 -32.97
C ILE A 437 -11.44 -19.05 -33.70
N LEU A 438 -10.46 -18.34 -33.15
CA LEU A 438 -9.95 -17.08 -33.69
C LEU A 438 -8.97 -17.25 -34.85
N GLU A 439 -8.16 -18.32 -34.90
CA GLU A 439 -7.11 -18.49 -35.93
C GLU A 439 -7.67 -18.25 -37.34
N ASP A 440 -8.84 -18.85 -37.56
CA ASP A 440 -9.53 -18.89 -38.84
C ASP A 440 -10.46 -17.66 -39.05
N ALA A 441 -10.64 -16.81 -38.03
CA ALA A 441 -11.48 -15.61 -38.03
C ALA A 441 -10.70 -14.29 -38.22
N ILE A 442 -9.44 -14.21 -37.79
CA ILE A 442 -8.62 -12.99 -37.94
C ILE A 442 -8.26 -12.75 -39.42
N PRO A 443 -8.38 -11.52 -39.96
CA PRO A 443 -7.94 -11.19 -41.33
C PRO A 443 -6.42 -11.05 -41.41
N ALA A 444 -5.82 -11.49 -42.52
CA ALA A 444 -4.37 -11.52 -42.73
C ALA A 444 -3.78 -10.14 -43.09
N THR A 445 -3.99 -9.14 -42.24
CA THR A 445 -3.54 -7.75 -42.45
C THR A 445 -3.30 -7.00 -41.13
N THR A 446 -2.59 -5.88 -41.23
CA THR A 446 -2.35 -4.88 -40.17
C THR A 446 -3.06 -3.54 -40.45
N ALA A 447 -3.85 -3.46 -41.53
CA ALA A 447 -4.51 -2.25 -42.03
C ALA A 447 -5.79 -1.84 -41.26
N GLY A 448 -5.99 -2.32 -40.03
CA GLY A 448 -7.15 -2.03 -39.19
C GLY A 448 -6.85 -2.26 -37.71
N ALA A 449 -7.90 -2.24 -36.89
CA ALA A 449 -7.82 -2.43 -35.44
C ALA A 449 -8.74 -3.59 -34.97
N ILE A 450 -8.33 -4.32 -33.93
CA ILE A 450 -9.09 -5.44 -33.36
C ILE A 450 -9.22 -5.27 -31.85
N ILE A 451 -10.44 -5.37 -31.32
CA ILE A 451 -10.71 -5.58 -29.89
C ILE A 451 -11.16 -7.04 -29.71
N LEU A 452 -10.59 -7.69 -28.70
CA LEU A 452 -11.01 -8.99 -28.22
C LEU A 452 -11.52 -8.85 -26.78
N THR A 453 -12.60 -9.52 -26.40
CA THR A 453 -13.00 -9.70 -25.00
C THR A 453 -13.06 -11.19 -24.66
N ALA A 454 -12.32 -11.61 -23.63
CA ALA A 454 -12.20 -13.02 -23.21
C ALA A 454 -12.18 -13.12 -21.67
N LYS A 455 -12.07 -14.34 -21.11
CA LYS A 455 -11.79 -14.54 -19.67
C LYS A 455 -10.28 -14.57 -19.42
N ASP A 456 -9.59 -15.47 -20.11
CA ASP A 456 -8.14 -15.67 -20.08
C ASP A 456 -7.38 -14.58 -20.86
N SER A 457 -6.16 -14.30 -20.39
CA SER A 457 -5.09 -13.59 -21.11
C SER A 457 -4.52 -14.34 -22.32
N SER A 458 -4.50 -15.68 -22.32
CA SER A 458 -3.86 -16.48 -23.38
C SER A 458 -4.48 -16.31 -24.77
N ALA A 459 -5.75 -15.88 -24.82
CA ALA A 459 -6.43 -15.51 -26.06
C ALA A 459 -5.74 -14.35 -26.80
N GLY A 460 -4.91 -13.56 -26.11
CA GLY A 460 -4.08 -12.51 -26.68
C GLY A 460 -2.88 -13.07 -27.45
N ASP A 461 -2.28 -14.16 -26.98
CA ASP A 461 -1.08 -14.76 -27.58
C ASP A 461 -1.34 -15.28 -29.00
N ILE A 462 -2.48 -15.96 -29.20
CA ILE A 462 -2.91 -16.51 -30.51
C ILE A 462 -2.99 -15.41 -31.58
N ILE A 463 -3.48 -14.22 -31.22
CA ILE A 463 -3.67 -13.12 -32.16
C ILE A 463 -2.57 -12.05 -32.08
N GLY A 464 -1.60 -12.19 -31.18
CA GLY A 464 -0.58 -11.19 -30.87
C GLY A 464 -1.17 -9.86 -30.40
N ALA A 465 -2.13 -9.88 -29.47
CA ALA A 465 -2.76 -8.67 -28.91
C ALA A 465 -2.07 -8.17 -27.64
N ASP A 466 -2.05 -6.85 -27.48
CA ASP A 466 -1.65 -6.20 -26.24
C ASP A 466 -2.76 -6.38 -25.18
N SER A 467 -2.46 -7.07 -24.09
CA SER A 467 -3.43 -7.51 -23.08
C SER A 467 -3.66 -6.47 -21.98
N VAL A 468 -4.94 -6.17 -21.71
CA VAL A 468 -5.39 -5.19 -20.71
C VAL A 468 -6.39 -5.84 -19.75
N HIS A 469 -6.00 -5.97 -18.48
CA HIS A 469 -6.83 -6.62 -17.46
C HIS A 469 -7.92 -5.66 -16.93
N VAL A 470 -9.20 -5.99 -17.17
CA VAL A 470 -10.36 -5.33 -16.57
C VAL A 470 -10.70 -5.97 -15.22
N LYS A 471 -10.11 -5.46 -14.14
CA LYS A 471 -10.35 -5.90 -12.75
C LYS A 471 -11.77 -5.51 -12.26
N SER A 472 -12.19 -5.89 -11.05
CA SER A 472 -13.34 -5.20 -10.39
C SER A 472 -13.07 -3.69 -10.21
N PHE A 473 -14.07 -2.91 -9.81
CA PHE A 473 -13.82 -1.54 -9.34
C PHE A 473 -13.11 -1.57 -7.98
N ASP A 474 -12.32 -0.54 -7.68
CA ASP A 474 -11.92 -0.25 -6.30
C ASP A 474 -13.09 0.38 -5.50
N LEU A 475 -12.82 0.83 -4.26
CA LEU A 475 -13.85 1.42 -3.41
C LEU A 475 -14.35 2.78 -3.90
N ASP A 476 -13.53 3.57 -4.60
CA ASP A 476 -13.90 4.92 -5.06
C ASP A 476 -14.65 4.84 -6.40
N ASP A 477 -14.09 4.14 -7.38
CA ASP A 477 -14.71 3.89 -8.70
C ASP A 477 -16.05 3.12 -8.52
N GLY A 478 -16.09 2.19 -7.55
CA GLY A 478 -17.28 1.43 -7.17
C GLY A 478 -18.32 2.24 -6.40
N LEU A 479 -17.90 3.20 -5.56
CA LEU A 479 -18.79 4.10 -4.84
C LEU A 479 -19.43 5.13 -5.78
N ASP A 480 -18.69 5.66 -6.75
CA ASP A 480 -19.24 6.58 -7.74
C ASP A 480 -20.10 5.86 -8.80
N ALA A 481 -19.80 4.59 -9.13
CA ALA A 481 -20.73 3.71 -9.84
C ALA A 481 -22.03 3.46 -9.05
N LEU A 482 -21.95 3.20 -7.74
CA LEU A 482 -23.13 3.04 -6.88
C LEU A 482 -23.96 4.33 -6.81
N LYS A 483 -23.32 5.48 -6.59
CA LYS A 483 -23.98 6.80 -6.50
C LYS A 483 -24.68 7.18 -7.81
N SER A 484 -24.01 7.02 -8.95
CA SER A 484 -24.58 7.38 -10.27
C SER A 484 -25.75 6.47 -10.70
N LEU A 485 -25.78 5.22 -10.22
CA LEU A 485 -26.86 4.27 -10.49
C LEU A 485 -28.03 4.36 -9.49
N LEU A 486 -27.87 5.02 -8.34
CA LEU A 486 -28.92 5.24 -7.34
C LEU A 486 -29.74 6.50 -7.63
N LYS A 487 -31.06 6.43 -7.43
CA LYS A 487 -31.99 7.56 -7.58
C LYS A 487 -32.15 8.40 -6.30
N GLN A 488 -31.20 8.32 -5.37
CA GLN A 488 -31.21 8.99 -4.07
C GLN A 488 -29.87 9.70 -3.82
N ASN A 489 -29.92 10.92 -3.28
CA ASN A 489 -28.74 11.77 -3.12
C ASN A 489 -27.92 11.36 -1.89
N ILE A 490 -26.89 10.55 -2.11
CA ILE A 490 -25.93 10.10 -1.08
C ILE A 490 -25.04 11.29 -0.65
N THR A 491 -25.51 12.05 0.35
CA THR A 491 -24.90 13.32 0.76
C THR A 491 -24.50 13.39 2.23
N SER A 492 -25.05 12.54 3.11
CA SER A 492 -24.64 12.51 4.51
C SER A 492 -23.38 11.64 4.72
N PRO A 493 -22.61 11.84 5.81
CA PRO A 493 -21.52 10.94 6.18
C PRO A 493 -22.01 9.51 6.48
N GLU A 494 -23.21 9.35 7.06
CA GLU A 494 -23.80 8.03 7.33
C GLU A 494 -24.13 7.29 6.03
N ASP A 495 -24.76 7.96 5.05
CA ASP A 495 -25.08 7.36 3.76
C ASP A 495 -23.81 7.00 2.96
N ASN A 496 -22.75 7.83 3.02
CA ASN A 496 -21.48 7.50 2.38
C ASN A 496 -20.78 6.31 3.05
N MET A 497 -20.86 6.18 4.38
CA MET A 497 -20.35 5.01 5.11
C MET A 497 -21.10 3.73 4.71
N LEU A 498 -22.44 3.76 4.71
CA LEU A 498 -23.30 2.64 4.30
C LEU A 498 -23.13 2.29 2.81
N ALA A 499 -22.90 3.28 1.95
CA ALA A 499 -22.60 3.07 0.53
C ALA A 499 -21.24 2.37 0.35
N THR A 500 -20.21 2.83 1.05
CA THR A 500 -18.87 2.20 1.03
C THR A 500 -18.91 0.77 1.56
N GLU A 501 -19.69 0.53 2.63
CA GLU A 501 -19.90 -0.79 3.20
C GLU A 501 -20.62 -1.72 2.21
N LEU A 502 -21.63 -1.22 1.49
CA LEU A 502 -22.32 -1.99 0.44
C LEU A 502 -21.40 -2.30 -0.77
N VAL A 503 -20.58 -1.35 -1.24
CA VAL A 503 -19.61 -1.61 -2.33
C VAL A 503 -18.62 -2.72 -1.92
N ARG A 504 -18.16 -2.71 -0.66
CA ARG A 504 -17.27 -3.73 -0.11
C ARG A 504 -17.91 -5.12 -0.06
N GLU A 505 -19.16 -5.24 0.37
CA GLU A 505 -19.92 -6.50 0.35
C GLU A 505 -20.18 -7.04 -1.08
N LEU A 506 -20.08 -6.18 -2.09
CA LEU A 506 -20.21 -6.56 -3.51
C LEU A 506 -18.85 -6.74 -4.23
N GLY A 507 -17.73 -6.60 -3.52
CA GLY A 507 -16.37 -6.75 -4.07
C GLY A 507 -16.03 -5.78 -5.20
N GLY A 508 -16.73 -4.63 -5.29
CA GLY A 508 -16.58 -3.71 -6.41
C GLY A 508 -17.06 -4.26 -7.76
N LEU A 509 -17.77 -5.39 -7.82
CA LEU A 509 -18.19 -6.02 -9.08
C LEU A 509 -19.25 -5.15 -9.79
N PRO A 510 -18.97 -4.57 -10.99
CA PRO A 510 -19.87 -3.61 -11.63
C PRO A 510 -21.27 -4.17 -11.93
N LEU A 511 -21.34 -5.45 -12.34
CA LEU A 511 -22.61 -6.14 -12.55
C LEU A 511 -23.43 -6.27 -11.25
N ALA A 512 -22.78 -6.53 -10.11
CA ALA A 512 -23.46 -6.64 -8.84
C ALA A 512 -23.96 -5.27 -8.35
N ILE A 513 -23.12 -4.23 -8.43
CA ILE A 513 -23.50 -2.84 -8.13
C ILE A 513 -24.70 -2.42 -8.98
N ALA A 514 -24.73 -2.74 -10.28
CA ALA A 514 -25.85 -2.43 -11.16
C ALA A 514 -27.15 -3.18 -10.80
N GLN A 515 -27.08 -4.48 -10.51
CA GLN A 515 -28.27 -5.26 -10.11
C GLN A 515 -28.82 -4.82 -8.74
N ILE A 516 -27.94 -4.50 -7.79
CA ILE A 516 -28.32 -4.05 -6.45
C ILE A 516 -28.86 -2.62 -6.47
N SER A 517 -28.22 -1.68 -7.17
CA SER A 517 -28.77 -0.32 -7.40
C SER A 517 -30.14 -0.38 -8.06
N GLY A 518 -30.29 -1.26 -9.07
CA GLY A 518 -31.58 -1.55 -9.69
C GLY A 518 -32.63 -2.02 -8.69
N TYR A 519 -32.27 -2.96 -7.79
CA TYR A 519 -33.18 -3.48 -6.77
C TYR A 519 -33.60 -2.41 -5.77
N ILE A 520 -32.63 -1.64 -5.25
CA ILE A 520 -32.87 -0.52 -4.33
C ILE A 520 -33.81 0.49 -4.99
N ASN A 521 -33.55 0.90 -6.23
CA ASN A 521 -34.40 1.83 -7.00
C ASN A 521 -35.82 1.29 -7.26
N GLN A 522 -35.96 -0.01 -7.52
CA GLN A 522 -37.27 -0.63 -7.78
C GLN A 522 -38.14 -0.70 -6.52
N GLN A 523 -37.53 -1.06 -5.39
CA GLN A 523 -38.24 -1.23 -4.11
C GLN A 523 -38.31 0.05 -3.26
N ARG A 524 -37.53 1.08 -3.61
CA ARG A 524 -37.39 2.38 -2.93
C ARG A 524 -36.88 2.32 -1.49
N TYR A 525 -35.91 1.43 -1.22
CA TYR A 525 -35.22 1.40 0.08
C TYR A 525 -34.16 2.51 0.19
N SER A 526 -33.99 3.07 1.38
CA SER A 526 -32.74 3.75 1.76
C SER A 526 -31.60 2.73 1.95
N LEU A 527 -30.34 3.18 1.93
CA LEU A 527 -29.20 2.30 2.23
C LEU A 527 -29.27 1.72 3.66
N LYS A 528 -29.76 2.52 4.61
CA LYS A 528 -29.92 2.18 6.04
C LYS A 528 -30.93 1.05 6.27
N GLU A 529 -31.99 0.99 5.47
CA GLU A 529 -32.93 -0.14 5.45
C GLU A 529 -32.39 -1.32 4.64
N PHE A 530 -31.72 -1.04 3.51
CA PHE A 530 -31.33 -2.08 2.56
C PHE A 530 -30.16 -2.93 3.02
N LEU A 531 -29.08 -2.36 3.58
CA LEU A 531 -27.88 -3.13 3.90
C LEU A 531 -28.12 -4.26 4.95
N PRO A 532 -28.88 -4.03 6.04
CA PRO A 532 -29.28 -5.12 6.95
C PRO A 532 -30.20 -6.16 6.28
N LEU A 533 -31.10 -5.72 5.40
CA LEU A 533 -31.97 -6.60 4.61
C LEU A 533 -31.14 -7.46 3.63
N TYR A 534 -30.11 -6.88 3.02
CA TYR A 534 -29.18 -7.54 2.11
C TYR A 534 -28.41 -8.64 2.83
N ARG A 535 -27.68 -8.31 3.91
CA ARG A 535 -26.95 -9.27 4.75
C ARG A 535 -27.82 -10.46 5.19
N LYS A 536 -29.08 -10.21 5.56
CA LYS A 536 -30.04 -11.27 5.96
C LYS A 536 -30.57 -12.12 4.80
N ASN A 537 -30.41 -11.69 3.54
CA ASN A 537 -31.06 -12.30 2.37
C ASN A 537 -30.17 -12.33 1.10
N ILE A 538 -28.84 -12.27 1.22
CA ILE A 538 -27.87 -12.24 0.09
C ILE A 538 -28.26 -13.25 -0.98
N ALA A 539 -28.38 -14.52 -0.58
CA ALA A 539 -28.82 -15.65 -1.39
C ALA A 539 -30.14 -15.42 -2.18
N LYS A 540 -31.13 -14.72 -1.60
CA LYS A 540 -32.44 -14.46 -2.23
C LYS A 540 -32.46 -13.18 -3.07
N ILE A 541 -31.54 -12.25 -2.85
CA ILE A 541 -31.45 -10.99 -3.59
C ILE A 541 -30.54 -11.17 -4.82
N ASN A 542 -29.40 -11.85 -4.66
CA ASN A 542 -28.47 -12.19 -5.75
C ASN A 542 -29.06 -13.14 -6.81
N GLN A 543 -30.26 -13.68 -6.59
CA GLN A 543 -31.03 -14.49 -7.56
C GLN A 543 -32.15 -13.70 -8.29
N LYS A 544 -32.38 -12.43 -7.95
CA LYS A 544 -33.42 -11.62 -8.60
C LYS A 544 -32.87 -10.92 -9.83
N ARG A 545 -33.45 -11.20 -11.01
CA ARG A 545 -33.35 -10.31 -12.16
C ARG A 545 -34.06 -8.99 -11.85
N VAL A 546 -33.47 -7.86 -12.23
CA VAL A 546 -34.06 -6.53 -12.03
C VAL A 546 -34.03 -5.71 -13.31
N GLY A 547 -35.19 -5.22 -13.72
CA GLY A 547 -35.36 -4.40 -14.92
C GLY A 547 -35.38 -5.18 -16.24
N LYS A 548 -35.43 -4.43 -17.35
CA LYS A 548 -35.32 -4.95 -18.73
C LYS A 548 -33.87 -4.84 -19.23
N THR A 549 -32.89 -5.31 -18.47
CA THR A 549 -31.51 -5.40 -18.94
C THR A 549 -31.40 -6.47 -20.03
N SER A 550 -30.64 -6.21 -21.09
CA SER A 550 -30.37 -7.21 -22.15
C SER A 550 -29.49 -8.37 -21.66
N TYR A 551 -28.78 -8.20 -20.54
CA TYR A 551 -28.00 -9.24 -19.89
C TYR A 551 -28.89 -10.15 -19.02
N SER A 552 -28.76 -11.46 -19.21
CA SER A 552 -29.67 -12.50 -18.69
C SER A 552 -29.26 -13.10 -17.34
N HIS A 553 -27.98 -13.01 -16.95
CA HIS A 553 -27.46 -13.65 -15.75
C HIS A 553 -27.70 -12.79 -14.49
N THR A 554 -28.00 -13.44 -13.38
CA THR A 554 -28.04 -12.81 -12.04
C THR A 554 -26.69 -12.99 -11.36
N ILE A 555 -26.37 -12.22 -10.30
CA ILE A 555 -25.13 -12.42 -9.51
C ILE A 555 -24.90 -13.89 -9.15
N SER A 556 -25.97 -14.65 -8.83
CA SER A 556 -25.86 -16.07 -8.46
C SER A 556 -25.63 -17.04 -9.63
N THR A 557 -25.66 -16.57 -10.87
CA THR A 557 -25.67 -17.43 -12.09
C THR A 557 -24.75 -16.93 -13.20
N VAL A 558 -23.75 -16.10 -12.89
CA VAL A 558 -22.73 -15.65 -13.87
C VAL A 558 -21.70 -16.75 -14.14
N TRP A 559 -21.42 -17.57 -13.12
CA TRP A 559 -20.29 -18.51 -13.11
C TRP A 559 -20.70 -19.99 -13.14
N ASP A 560 -21.99 -20.32 -13.12
CA ASP A 560 -22.46 -21.73 -13.08
C ASP A 560 -21.86 -22.58 -14.22
N ALA A 561 -21.84 -22.05 -15.44
CA ALA A 561 -21.26 -22.73 -16.59
C ALA A 561 -19.73 -22.89 -16.51
N ASP A 562 -19.03 -22.01 -15.79
CA ASP A 562 -17.61 -22.20 -15.48
C ASP A 562 -17.43 -23.25 -14.36
N PHE A 563 -18.32 -23.25 -13.37
CA PHE A 563 -18.30 -24.18 -12.24
C PHE A 563 -18.55 -25.64 -12.66
N GLU A 564 -19.42 -25.87 -13.65
CA GLU A 564 -19.72 -27.19 -14.24
C GLU A 564 -18.59 -27.72 -15.14
N ARG A 565 -17.73 -26.84 -15.67
CA ARG A 565 -16.63 -27.20 -16.61
C ARG A 565 -15.31 -27.59 -15.92
N LEU A 566 -15.14 -27.33 -14.62
CA LEU A 566 -13.87 -27.59 -13.94
C LEU A 566 -13.57 -29.09 -13.73
N PRO A 567 -12.35 -29.57 -13.99
CA PRO A 567 -11.91 -30.91 -13.59
C PRO A 567 -11.84 -31.05 -12.07
N GLY A 568 -11.73 -32.29 -11.58
CA GLY A 568 -11.85 -32.65 -10.16
C GLY A 568 -11.02 -31.78 -9.21
N GLU A 569 -9.69 -31.77 -9.39
CA GLU A 569 -8.76 -31.05 -8.51
C GLU A 569 -8.92 -29.54 -8.58
N ALA A 570 -9.21 -28.99 -9.76
CA ALA A 570 -9.54 -27.56 -9.92
C ALA A 570 -10.85 -27.20 -9.19
N SER A 571 -11.84 -28.09 -9.21
CA SER A 571 -13.07 -27.94 -8.43
C SER A 571 -12.80 -27.99 -6.92
N THR A 572 -11.99 -28.96 -6.45
CA THR A 572 -11.53 -29.06 -5.06
C THR A 572 -10.79 -27.79 -4.63
N LEU A 573 -9.84 -27.30 -5.44
CA LEU A 573 -9.08 -26.08 -5.18
C LEU A 573 -9.98 -24.84 -5.13
N ARG A 574 -10.90 -24.66 -6.09
CA ARG A 574 -11.91 -23.57 -6.06
C ARG A 574 -12.72 -23.61 -4.75
N ASN A 575 -13.19 -24.79 -4.37
CA ASN A 575 -13.99 -24.99 -3.17
C ASN A 575 -13.19 -24.70 -1.89
N PHE A 576 -11.90 -25.01 -1.89
CA PHE A 576 -10.97 -24.75 -0.80
C PHE A 576 -10.65 -23.24 -0.65
N LEU A 577 -10.26 -22.58 -1.74
CA LEU A 577 -9.98 -21.14 -1.78
C LEU A 577 -11.21 -20.29 -1.39
N ALA A 578 -12.42 -20.85 -1.44
CA ALA A 578 -13.63 -20.19 -0.95
C ALA A 578 -13.67 -20.01 0.59
N PHE A 579 -12.89 -20.78 1.36
CA PHE A 579 -12.83 -20.68 2.83
C PHE A 579 -11.61 -19.92 3.36
N LEU A 580 -10.72 -19.45 2.49
CA LEU A 580 -9.60 -18.57 2.82
C LEU A 580 -9.95 -17.11 2.49
N ASP A 581 -9.24 -16.14 3.06
CA ASP A 581 -9.43 -14.72 2.69
C ASP A 581 -9.32 -14.52 1.16
N PRO A 582 -10.19 -13.73 0.52
CA PRO A 582 -10.25 -13.58 -0.93
C PRO A 582 -8.96 -13.07 -1.57
N ASP A 583 -8.10 -12.38 -0.83
CA ASP A 583 -6.90 -11.74 -1.36
C ASP A 583 -5.60 -12.36 -0.82
N LYS A 584 -4.52 -12.22 -1.60
CA LYS A 584 -3.13 -12.54 -1.21
C LYS A 584 -2.85 -13.98 -0.78
N ILE A 585 -3.67 -14.96 -1.17
CA ILE A 585 -3.47 -16.37 -0.84
C ILE A 585 -2.17 -16.87 -1.49
N GLN A 586 -1.09 -17.02 -0.72
CA GLN A 586 0.23 -17.31 -1.29
C GLN A 586 0.36 -18.76 -1.76
N ASP A 587 0.91 -18.98 -2.97
CA ASP A 587 1.24 -20.32 -3.48
C ASP A 587 2.13 -21.08 -2.48
N SER A 588 3.08 -20.39 -1.83
CA SER A 588 3.98 -20.93 -0.80
C SER A 588 3.24 -21.42 0.44
N MET A 589 2.25 -20.67 0.95
CA MET A 589 1.46 -21.08 2.12
C MET A 589 0.60 -22.32 1.82
N LEU A 590 0.09 -22.43 0.58
CA LEU A 590 -0.69 -23.57 0.12
C LEU A 590 0.17 -24.84 0.01
N LEU A 591 1.41 -24.71 -0.49
CA LEU A 591 2.36 -25.82 -0.62
C LEU A 591 3.05 -26.21 0.70
N GLU A 592 3.40 -25.25 1.58
CA GLU A 592 3.95 -25.55 2.92
C GLU A 592 2.92 -26.26 3.82
N GLY A 593 1.64 -25.93 3.68
CA GLY A 593 0.57 -26.50 4.52
C GLY A 593 -0.19 -27.68 3.89
N GLY A 594 -0.14 -27.85 2.57
CA GLY A 594 -0.82 -28.93 1.83
C GLY A 594 -0.53 -30.34 2.35
N PRO A 595 0.75 -30.72 2.59
CA PRO A 595 1.12 -32.02 3.16
C PRO A 595 0.58 -32.32 4.57
N ALA A 596 -0.02 -31.35 5.27
CA ALA A 596 -0.67 -31.57 6.56
C ALA A 596 -2.16 -31.91 6.44
N ILE A 597 -2.77 -31.76 5.27
CA ILE A 597 -4.18 -32.10 5.04
C ILE A 597 -4.34 -33.64 5.00
N SER A 598 -5.26 -34.17 5.80
CA SER A 598 -5.46 -35.61 5.95
C SER A 598 -6.28 -36.24 4.81
N ASP A 599 -7.10 -35.43 4.14
CA ASP A 599 -7.99 -35.84 3.05
C ASP A 599 -7.23 -35.92 1.71
N GLN A 600 -7.32 -37.08 1.04
CA GLN A 600 -6.54 -37.39 -0.17
C GLN A 600 -6.98 -36.62 -1.41
N ASP A 601 -8.18 -36.00 -1.44
CA ASP A 601 -8.59 -35.15 -2.57
C ASP A 601 -7.71 -33.89 -2.71
N PHE A 602 -6.87 -33.60 -1.72
CA PHE A 602 -5.91 -32.47 -1.70
C PHE A 602 -4.46 -32.89 -2.00
N ALA A 603 -4.22 -34.12 -2.47
CA ALA A 603 -2.87 -34.62 -2.77
C ALA A 603 -2.09 -33.72 -3.75
N PHE A 604 -2.79 -33.05 -4.68
CA PHE A 604 -2.21 -32.07 -5.61
C PHE A 604 -1.56 -30.85 -4.93
N LEU A 605 -1.78 -30.60 -3.63
CA LEU A 605 -1.07 -29.56 -2.85
C LEU A 605 0.28 -30.04 -2.28
N GLN A 606 0.72 -31.25 -2.61
CA GLN A 606 2.00 -31.82 -2.16
C GLN A 606 3.11 -31.73 -3.22
N ASP A 607 2.78 -31.37 -4.46
CA ASP A 607 3.72 -31.17 -5.57
C ASP A 607 3.44 -29.83 -6.31
N GLU A 608 4.49 -29.16 -6.78
CA GLU A 608 4.37 -27.86 -7.44
C GLU A 608 3.74 -27.93 -8.84
N MET A 609 3.91 -29.05 -9.55
CA MET A 609 3.35 -29.28 -10.87
C MET A 609 1.87 -29.66 -10.78
N ASP A 610 1.50 -30.61 -9.91
CA ASP A 610 0.10 -31.01 -9.70
C ASP A 610 -0.74 -29.79 -9.24
N PHE A 611 -0.20 -28.95 -8.35
CA PHE A 611 -0.84 -27.69 -7.96
C PHE A 611 -0.96 -26.69 -9.13
N ALA A 612 0.02 -26.63 -10.04
CA ALA A 612 -0.06 -25.80 -11.23
C ALA A 612 -1.11 -26.31 -12.23
N GLU A 613 -1.26 -27.62 -12.40
CA GLU A 613 -2.30 -28.23 -13.24
C GLU A 613 -3.69 -27.99 -12.66
N ALA A 614 -3.90 -28.26 -11.36
CA ALA A 614 -5.16 -27.97 -10.66
C ALA A 614 -5.55 -26.47 -10.69
N LYS A 615 -4.55 -25.57 -10.64
CA LYS A 615 -4.75 -24.11 -10.70
C LYS A 615 -5.05 -23.59 -12.10
N THR A 616 -4.53 -24.21 -13.16
CA THR A 616 -4.62 -23.69 -14.54
C THR A 616 -6.07 -23.44 -15.02
N PRO A 617 -7.03 -24.37 -14.83
CA PRO A 617 -8.44 -24.12 -15.20
C PRO A 617 -9.09 -22.93 -14.47
N LEU A 618 -8.64 -22.58 -13.26
CA LEU A 618 -9.16 -21.46 -12.48
C LEU A 618 -8.69 -20.10 -13.02
N LEU A 619 -7.44 -20.06 -13.50
CA LEU A 619 -6.87 -18.90 -14.20
C LEU A 619 -7.55 -18.71 -15.57
N ARG A 620 -7.72 -19.79 -16.36
CA ARG A 620 -8.37 -19.73 -17.68
C ARG A 620 -9.83 -19.27 -17.62
N SER A 621 -10.56 -19.69 -16.59
CA SER A 621 -11.93 -19.22 -16.34
C SER A 621 -12.01 -17.84 -15.67
N ALA A 622 -10.86 -17.26 -15.30
CA ALA A 622 -10.72 -16.04 -14.52
C ALA A 622 -11.55 -16.04 -13.22
N LEU A 623 -11.76 -17.22 -12.63
CA LEU A 623 -12.36 -17.38 -11.29
C LEU A 623 -11.34 -17.09 -10.17
N VAL A 624 -10.06 -17.26 -10.49
CA VAL A 624 -8.91 -16.90 -9.66
C VAL A 624 -7.97 -16.04 -10.50
N ASP A 625 -7.47 -14.96 -9.90
CA ASP A 625 -6.35 -14.15 -10.41
C ASP A 625 -5.04 -14.57 -9.74
N ARG A 626 -3.89 -14.34 -10.39
CA ARG A 626 -2.55 -14.54 -9.81
C ARG A 626 -1.66 -13.32 -10.07
N TRP A 627 -0.93 -12.92 -9.04
CA TRP A 627 0.02 -11.82 -9.06
C TRP A 627 1.44 -12.39 -9.17
N TYR A 628 2.20 -11.99 -10.19
CA TYR A 628 3.47 -12.62 -10.54
C TYR A 628 4.60 -12.25 -9.57
N GLU A 629 4.57 -11.02 -9.04
CA GLU A 629 5.59 -10.44 -8.16
C GLU A 629 5.58 -11.06 -6.75
N THR A 630 4.41 -11.52 -6.29
CA THR A 630 4.17 -12.05 -4.95
C THR A 630 3.85 -13.54 -4.92
N GLY A 631 3.63 -14.18 -6.08
CA GLY A 631 3.20 -15.58 -6.15
C GLY A 631 1.85 -15.85 -5.47
N SER A 632 1.00 -14.82 -5.37
CA SER A 632 -0.25 -14.88 -4.60
C SER A 632 -1.48 -14.91 -5.50
N LEU A 633 -2.47 -15.70 -5.10
CA LEU A 633 -3.78 -15.83 -5.71
C LEU A 633 -4.78 -14.85 -5.09
N SER A 634 -5.82 -14.53 -5.84
CA SER A 634 -7.02 -13.85 -5.33
C SER A 634 -8.29 -14.40 -5.97
N ILE A 635 -9.33 -14.64 -5.17
CA ILE A 635 -10.64 -15.16 -5.59
C ILE A 635 -11.74 -14.18 -5.16
N HIS A 636 -12.54 -13.72 -6.11
CA HIS A 636 -13.51 -12.66 -5.85
C HIS A 636 -14.57 -13.08 -4.81
N CYS A 637 -14.85 -12.25 -3.80
CA CYS A 637 -15.72 -12.62 -2.67
C CYS A 637 -17.12 -13.14 -3.08
N LEU A 638 -17.75 -12.56 -4.10
CA LEU A 638 -19.03 -13.05 -4.64
C LEU A 638 -18.93 -14.42 -5.35
N VAL A 639 -17.75 -14.82 -5.83
CA VAL A 639 -17.48 -16.18 -6.32
C VAL A 639 -17.39 -17.14 -5.14
N GLN A 640 -16.67 -16.78 -4.06
CA GLN A 640 -16.62 -17.58 -2.83
C GLN A 640 -18.02 -17.82 -2.24
N GLU A 641 -18.82 -16.76 -2.09
CA GLU A 641 -20.23 -16.82 -1.63
C GLU A 641 -21.09 -17.73 -2.53
N ALA A 642 -20.91 -17.67 -3.86
CA ALA A 642 -21.61 -18.56 -4.79
C ALA A 642 -21.18 -20.03 -4.64
N VAL A 643 -19.88 -20.28 -4.45
CA VAL A 643 -19.32 -21.63 -4.26
C VAL A 643 -19.78 -22.25 -2.94
N ILE A 644 -19.58 -21.59 -1.79
CA ILE A 644 -19.99 -22.12 -0.47
C ILE A 644 -21.49 -22.41 -0.44
N ARG A 645 -22.29 -21.57 -1.10
CA ARG A 645 -23.74 -21.77 -1.23
C ARG A 645 -24.12 -23.06 -1.96
N GLN A 646 -23.38 -23.42 -3.01
CA GLN A 646 -23.64 -24.64 -3.80
C GLN A 646 -23.14 -25.91 -3.09
N LEU A 647 -22.13 -25.80 -2.22
CA LEU A 647 -21.64 -26.93 -1.43
C LEU A 647 -22.70 -27.44 -0.42
N PRO A 648 -22.98 -28.76 -0.35
CA PRO A 648 -23.71 -29.38 0.75
C PRO A 648 -22.97 -29.21 2.09
N ASP A 649 -23.69 -29.26 3.20
CA ASP A 649 -23.13 -29.00 4.54
C ASP A 649 -21.93 -29.90 4.87
N ALA A 650 -21.98 -31.19 4.51
CA ALA A 650 -20.85 -32.13 4.69
C ALA A 650 -19.61 -31.77 3.86
N GLN A 651 -19.78 -31.16 2.68
CA GLN A 651 -18.66 -30.64 1.89
C GLN A 651 -18.11 -29.35 2.51
N ARG A 652 -18.96 -28.47 3.05
CA ARG A 652 -18.46 -27.28 3.79
C ARG A 652 -17.61 -27.69 4.99
N VAL A 653 -18.00 -28.73 5.73
CA VAL A 653 -17.20 -29.30 6.82
C VAL A 653 -15.84 -29.79 6.30
N LYS A 654 -15.79 -30.59 5.22
CA LYS A 654 -14.53 -31.05 4.57
C LYS A 654 -13.55 -29.90 4.29
N TYR A 655 -13.98 -28.82 3.62
CA TYR A 655 -13.08 -27.71 3.28
C TYR A 655 -12.70 -26.85 4.49
N VAL A 656 -13.58 -26.73 5.50
CA VAL A 656 -13.25 -26.07 6.78
C VAL A 656 -12.20 -26.88 7.55
N ASP A 657 -12.36 -28.20 7.67
CA ASP A 657 -11.38 -29.05 8.35
C ASP A 657 -10.03 -29.05 7.63
N ALA A 658 -10.00 -29.17 6.30
CA ALA A 658 -8.77 -29.03 5.51
C ALA A 658 -8.11 -27.65 5.67
N ALA A 659 -8.90 -26.57 5.80
CA ALA A 659 -8.36 -25.23 6.03
C ALA A 659 -7.78 -25.09 7.44
N ILE A 660 -8.37 -25.75 8.43
CA ILE A 660 -7.83 -25.84 9.79
C ILE A 660 -6.52 -26.63 9.80
N GLU A 661 -6.44 -27.77 9.12
CA GLU A 661 -5.21 -28.58 9.01
C GLU A 661 -4.07 -27.79 8.35
N LEU A 662 -4.33 -27.20 7.17
CA LEU A 662 -3.38 -26.37 6.44
C LEU A 662 -2.89 -25.17 7.27
N LEU A 663 -3.81 -24.38 7.83
CA LEU A 663 -3.45 -23.19 8.62
C LEU A 663 -2.83 -23.57 9.98
N SER A 664 -3.11 -24.74 10.54
CA SER A 664 -2.46 -25.24 11.78
C SER A 664 -1.03 -25.72 11.57
N ASN A 665 -0.63 -26.02 10.32
CA ASN A 665 0.75 -26.25 9.95
C ASN A 665 1.47 -24.94 9.59
N SER A 666 0.83 -24.11 8.77
CA SER A 666 1.39 -22.84 8.29
C SER A 666 1.49 -21.76 9.38
N PHE A 667 0.61 -21.77 10.39
CA PHE A 667 0.68 -20.87 11.56
C PHE A 667 1.53 -21.51 12.68
N PRO A 668 2.72 -20.98 12.99
CA PRO A 668 3.66 -21.63 13.90
C PRO A 668 3.11 -21.83 15.32
N ASN A 669 3.39 -23.00 15.92
CA ASN A 669 2.97 -23.29 17.29
C ASN A 669 3.95 -22.67 18.30
N THR A 670 3.61 -21.47 18.79
CA THR A 670 4.51 -20.63 19.60
C THR A 670 4.13 -20.53 21.08
N TRP A 671 2.99 -21.08 21.50
CA TRP A 671 2.50 -20.96 22.89
C TRP A 671 2.95 -22.11 23.80
N ASN A 672 3.24 -23.29 23.25
CA ASN A 672 3.57 -24.49 24.01
C ASN A 672 5.08 -24.77 24.11
N ILE A 673 5.90 -24.07 23.31
CA ILE A 673 7.35 -24.08 23.41
C ILE A 673 7.77 -23.06 24.48
N VAL A 674 8.86 -23.32 25.19
CA VAL A 674 9.35 -22.45 26.27
C VAL A 674 9.68 -21.02 25.78
N THR A 675 10.01 -20.89 24.50
CA THR A 675 10.04 -19.63 23.75
C THR A 675 8.65 -19.17 23.34
N GLY A 676 7.83 -18.82 24.34
CA GLY A 676 6.82 -17.79 24.16
C GLY A 676 7.51 -16.48 23.75
N HIS A 677 6.87 -15.70 22.86
CA HIS A 677 7.45 -14.56 22.15
C HIS A 677 8.50 -14.97 21.10
N GLN A 678 8.00 -15.48 19.98
CA GLN A 678 8.79 -15.66 18.75
C GLN A 678 8.46 -14.55 17.74
N PHE A 679 9.06 -13.37 17.95
CA PHE A 679 9.05 -12.29 16.96
C PHE A 679 9.49 -12.78 15.57
N ALA A 680 10.46 -13.71 15.53
CA ALA A 680 10.95 -14.35 14.30
C ALA A 680 9.89 -15.13 13.51
N THR A 681 8.77 -15.53 14.12
CA THR A 681 7.65 -16.19 13.43
C THR A 681 6.49 -15.24 13.11
N TRP A 682 6.50 -14.01 13.63
CA TRP A 682 5.39 -13.06 13.41
C TRP A 682 5.11 -12.83 11.92
N GLU A 683 6.13 -12.81 11.05
CA GLU A 683 5.95 -12.67 9.61
C GLU A 683 5.07 -13.78 9.00
N LYS A 684 5.29 -15.05 9.38
CA LYS A 684 4.40 -16.17 9.00
C LYS A 684 3.00 -16.04 9.60
N CYS A 685 2.89 -15.55 10.84
CA CYS A 685 1.60 -15.28 11.47
C CYS A 685 0.79 -14.19 10.73
N GLU A 686 1.42 -13.11 10.25
CA GLU A 686 0.75 -12.05 9.47
C GLU A 686 0.27 -12.55 8.09
N VAL A 687 0.96 -13.51 7.46
CA VAL A 687 0.49 -14.16 6.22
C VAL A 687 -0.76 -15.00 6.49
N CYS A 688 -0.78 -15.77 7.57
CA CYS A 688 -1.92 -16.62 7.92
C CYS A 688 -3.10 -15.86 8.57
N TYR A 689 -2.86 -14.67 9.15
CA TYR A 689 -3.86 -13.90 9.91
C TYR A 689 -5.16 -13.62 9.13
N PRO A 690 -5.15 -13.09 7.88
CA PRO A 690 -6.37 -12.83 7.14
C PRO A 690 -7.18 -14.10 6.92
N HIS A 691 -6.51 -15.19 6.51
CA HIS A 691 -7.16 -16.45 6.21
C HIS A 691 -7.80 -17.10 7.44
N ILE A 692 -7.17 -17.03 8.63
CA ILE A 692 -7.76 -17.51 9.89
C ILE A 692 -8.97 -16.64 10.31
N ALA A 693 -8.86 -15.31 10.17
CA ALA A 693 -9.94 -14.38 10.47
C ALA A 693 -11.16 -14.60 9.56
N PHE A 694 -10.91 -14.81 8.26
CA PHE A 694 -11.93 -15.10 7.26
C PHE A 694 -12.58 -16.46 7.48
N LEU A 695 -11.80 -17.51 7.73
CA LEU A 695 -12.30 -18.86 8.04
C LEU A 695 -13.25 -18.83 9.25
N ALA A 696 -12.87 -18.15 10.32
CA ALA A 696 -13.73 -17.99 11.51
C ALA A 696 -15.05 -17.28 11.17
N LYS A 697 -15.01 -16.22 10.34
CA LYS A 697 -16.22 -15.54 9.83
C LYS A 697 -17.09 -16.48 8.99
N GLN A 698 -16.50 -17.33 8.13
CA GLN A 698 -17.27 -18.29 7.32
C GLN A 698 -17.93 -19.38 8.17
N CYS A 699 -17.24 -19.91 9.18
CA CYS A 699 -17.82 -20.86 10.14
C CYS A 699 -19.05 -20.26 10.85
N GLU A 700 -19.00 -18.99 11.27
CA GLU A 700 -20.12 -18.27 11.87
C GLU A 700 -21.27 -18.01 10.87
N GLN A 701 -20.94 -17.46 9.68
CA GLN A 701 -21.90 -17.09 8.64
C GLN A 701 -22.71 -18.30 8.15
N TRP A 702 -22.03 -19.42 7.87
CA TRP A 702 -22.64 -20.64 7.34
C TRP A 702 -23.00 -21.67 8.41
N LYS A 703 -22.69 -21.38 9.68
CA LYS A 703 -22.92 -22.26 10.85
C LYS A 703 -22.24 -23.63 10.73
N VAL A 704 -21.08 -23.66 10.09
CA VAL A 704 -20.29 -24.88 9.89
C VAL A 704 -19.53 -25.17 11.18
N GLN A 705 -19.75 -26.36 11.74
CA GLN A 705 -18.98 -26.87 12.86
C GLN A 705 -17.86 -27.78 12.33
N PRO A 706 -16.58 -27.51 12.65
CA PRO A 706 -15.46 -28.40 12.29
C PRO A 706 -15.65 -29.81 12.86
N SER A 707 -15.17 -30.84 12.15
CA SER A 707 -15.13 -32.22 12.68
C SER A 707 -14.18 -32.35 13.87
N ASN A 708 -13.17 -31.48 13.95
CA ASN A 708 -12.26 -31.39 15.09
C ASN A 708 -12.30 -30.00 15.76
N PRO A 709 -13.28 -29.73 16.65
CA PRO A 709 -13.38 -28.45 17.36
C PRO A 709 -12.18 -28.12 18.25
N LYS A 710 -11.36 -29.11 18.62
CA LYS A 710 -10.13 -28.88 19.40
C LYS A 710 -9.01 -28.33 18.54
N ALA A 711 -8.80 -28.86 17.33
CA ALA A 711 -7.84 -28.31 16.37
C ALA A 711 -8.21 -26.88 15.96
N TYR A 712 -9.51 -26.61 15.72
CA TYR A 712 -9.98 -25.25 15.47
C TYR A 712 -9.70 -24.30 16.64
N SER A 713 -10.04 -24.70 17.88
CA SER A 713 -9.82 -23.86 19.06
C SER A 713 -8.33 -23.64 19.37
N GLU A 714 -7.48 -24.63 19.11
CA GLU A 714 -6.01 -24.53 19.17
C GLU A 714 -5.45 -23.52 18.15
N LEU A 715 -5.91 -23.56 16.89
CA LEU A 715 -5.54 -22.58 15.86
C LEU A 715 -5.98 -21.16 16.25
N ILE A 716 -7.22 -21.02 16.74
CA ILE A 716 -7.79 -19.76 17.22
C ILE A 716 -7.06 -19.26 18.50
N PHE A 717 -6.55 -20.16 19.34
CA PHE A 717 -5.74 -19.82 20.50
C PHE A 717 -4.35 -19.30 20.12
N ARG A 718 -3.66 -19.94 19.16
CA ARG A 718 -2.39 -19.45 18.58
C ARG A 718 -2.55 -18.05 17.98
N MET A 719 -3.63 -17.85 17.22
CA MET A 719 -4.01 -16.56 16.65
C MET A 719 -4.22 -15.50 17.74
N ALA A 720 -5.01 -15.78 18.77
CA ALA A 720 -5.20 -14.88 19.90
C ALA A 720 -3.89 -14.58 20.66
N TRP A 721 -2.98 -15.56 20.77
CA TRP A 721 -1.67 -15.38 21.42
C TRP A 721 -0.80 -14.40 20.64
N HIS A 722 -0.68 -14.55 19.31
CA HIS A 722 0.01 -13.58 18.43
C HIS A 722 -0.56 -12.17 18.59
N LEU A 723 -1.89 -12.04 18.65
CA LEU A 723 -2.56 -10.75 18.81
C LEU A 723 -2.32 -10.11 20.19
N TYR A 724 -2.24 -10.92 21.26
CA TYR A 724 -1.81 -10.46 22.58
C TYR A 724 -0.35 -9.94 22.55
N GLU A 725 0.58 -10.66 21.92
CA GLU A 725 1.98 -10.20 21.80
C GLU A 725 2.08 -8.88 21.03
N LYS A 726 1.21 -8.68 20.03
CA LYS A 726 1.05 -7.46 19.22
C LYS A 726 0.29 -6.33 19.92
N GLU A 727 -0.13 -6.49 21.18
CA GLU A 727 -0.97 -5.54 21.94
C GLU A 727 -2.36 -5.27 21.32
N LYS A 728 -2.80 -6.12 20.39
CA LYS A 728 -4.15 -6.13 19.80
C LYS A 728 -5.14 -6.83 20.74
N TYR A 729 -5.22 -6.34 21.97
CA TYR A 729 -5.91 -6.99 23.09
C TYR A 729 -7.41 -7.25 22.85
N ASP A 730 -8.10 -6.38 22.11
CA ASP A 730 -9.53 -6.55 21.80
C ASP A 730 -9.77 -7.60 20.71
N GLU A 731 -8.94 -7.63 19.66
CA GLU A 731 -8.95 -8.71 18.65
C GLU A 731 -8.65 -10.06 19.32
N ALA A 732 -7.64 -10.12 20.20
CA ALA A 732 -7.31 -11.32 20.96
C ALA A 732 -8.48 -11.81 21.83
N LYS A 733 -9.21 -10.89 22.50
CA LYS A 733 -10.44 -11.20 23.26
C LYS A 733 -11.55 -11.75 22.36
N GLU A 734 -11.72 -11.20 21.15
CA GLU A 734 -12.70 -11.70 20.17
C GLU A 734 -12.37 -13.12 19.72
N PHE A 735 -11.13 -13.39 19.30
CA PHE A 735 -10.70 -14.74 18.91
C PHE A 735 -10.86 -15.75 20.06
N LEU A 736 -10.47 -15.41 21.30
CA LEU A 736 -10.70 -16.29 22.45
C LEU A 736 -12.17 -16.63 22.68
N ALA A 737 -13.10 -15.69 22.43
CA ALA A 737 -14.53 -15.96 22.53
C ALA A 737 -14.99 -16.97 21.46
N LYS A 738 -14.52 -16.84 20.21
CA LYS A 738 -14.82 -17.76 19.10
C LYS A 738 -14.30 -19.18 19.37
N GLY A 739 -13.04 -19.29 19.81
CA GLY A 739 -12.41 -20.57 20.16
C GLY A 739 -13.11 -21.26 21.35
N ALA A 740 -13.58 -20.50 22.34
CA ALA A 740 -14.33 -21.03 23.48
C ALA A 740 -15.73 -21.54 23.09
N LEU A 741 -16.43 -20.85 22.18
CA LEU A 741 -17.75 -21.25 21.70
C LEU A 741 -17.72 -22.57 20.91
N ALA A 742 -16.77 -22.71 19.98
CA ALA A 742 -16.70 -23.85 19.07
C ALA A 742 -16.47 -25.20 19.77
N CYS A 743 -15.72 -25.22 20.89
CA CYS A 743 -15.41 -26.48 21.58
C CYS A 743 -16.62 -27.18 22.21
N HIS A 744 -17.72 -26.48 22.53
CA HIS A 744 -18.84 -26.99 23.35
C HIS A 744 -18.41 -27.75 24.63
N VAL A 745 -17.23 -27.40 25.17
CA VAL A 745 -16.53 -28.16 26.22
C VAL A 745 -17.17 -27.93 27.59
N ASP A 746 -17.22 -29.00 28.40
CA ASP A 746 -17.34 -28.88 29.85
C ASP A 746 -16.12 -28.09 30.36
N GLN A 747 -16.36 -26.81 30.66
CA GLN A 747 -15.37 -25.83 31.09
C GLN A 747 -14.51 -26.32 32.27
N SER A 748 -15.01 -27.28 33.06
CA SER A 748 -14.27 -27.83 34.17
C SER A 748 -13.25 -28.93 33.78
N HIS A 749 -13.36 -29.61 32.64
CA HIS A 749 -12.61 -30.84 32.35
C HIS A 749 -11.62 -30.78 31.17
N ASP A 750 -11.32 -29.60 30.61
CA ASP A 750 -10.39 -29.47 29.47
C ASP A 750 -9.22 -28.50 29.71
N LEU A 751 -8.01 -28.93 29.35
CA LEU A 751 -6.79 -28.11 29.38
C LEU A 751 -6.84 -26.96 28.35
N THR A 752 -7.54 -27.15 27.24
CA THR A 752 -7.78 -26.12 26.21
C THR A 752 -8.52 -24.93 26.82
N HIS A 753 -9.52 -25.19 27.68
CA HIS A 753 -10.23 -24.14 28.41
C HIS A 753 -9.32 -23.44 29.44
N ALA A 754 -8.45 -24.20 30.13
CA ALA A 754 -7.47 -23.62 31.05
C ALA A 754 -6.43 -22.71 30.33
N ASN A 755 -6.12 -22.98 29.06
CA ASN A 755 -5.27 -22.14 28.22
C ASN A 755 -5.98 -20.86 27.78
N VAL A 756 -7.23 -20.96 27.30
CA VAL A 756 -8.09 -19.80 26.97
C VAL A 756 -8.23 -18.86 28.18
N LEU A 757 -8.48 -19.42 29.38
CA LEU A 757 -8.53 -18.66 30.62
C LEU A 757 -7.16 -18.05 31.00
N MET A 758 -6.04 -18.74 30.73
CA MET A 758 -4.70 -18.19 30.97
C MET A 758 -4.45 -16.94 30.13
N LEU A 759 -4.65 -17.02 28.80
CA LEU A 759 -4.39 -15.88 27.92
C LEU A 759 -5.37 -14.74 28.20
N ARG A 760 -6.63 -15.04 28.48
CA ARG A 760 -7.57 -14.01 28.95
C ARG A 760 -7.06 -13.33 30.24
N GLY A 761 -6.57 -14.10 31.20
CA GLY A 761 -6.01 -13.55 32.44
C GLY A 761 -4.78 -12.67 32.20
N LEU A 762 -3.93 -13.00 31.22
CA LEU A 762 -2.79 -12.17 30.80
C LEU A 762 -3.27 -10.86 30.16
N ILE A 763 -4.22 -10.91 29.22
CA ILE A 763 -4.82 -9.71 28.62
C ILE A 763 -5.50 -8.84 29.68
N ASP A 764 -6.29 -9.44 30.57
CA ASP A 764 -6.98 -8.72 31.64
C ASP A 764 -5.96 -8.16 32.66
N LEU A 765 -4.77 -8.74 32.83
CA LEU A 765 -3.67 -8.15 33.60
C LEU A 765 -3.04 -6.94 32.88
N ASP A 766 -2.61 -7.11 31.63
CA ASP A 766 -1.99 -6.06 30.79
C ASP A 766 -2.87 -4.81 30.66
N THR A 767 -4.19 -5.01 30.63
CA THR A 767 -5.21 -3.95 30.58
C THR A 767 -5.62 -3.40 31.96
N ASN A 768 -4.82 -3.68 33.01
CA ASN A 768 -4.98 -3.27 34.41
C ASN A 768 -6.27 -3.75 35.11
N ASN A 769 -6.91 -4.82 34.61
CA ASN A 769 -8.07 -5.47 35.23
C ASN A 769 -7.64 -6.58 36.21
N ILE A 770 -6.74 -6.25 37.15
CA ILE A 770 -6.01 -7.22 38.01
C ILE A 770 -6.93 -8.22 38.74
N VAL A 771 -8.13 -7.79 39.16
CA VAL A 771 -9.12 -8.67 39.83
C VAL A 771 -9.67 -9.74 38.89
N ALA A 772 -9.93 -9.42 37.62
CA ALA A 772 -10.37 -10.38 36.61
C ALA A 772 -9.24 -11.34 36.22
N ALA A 773 -8.00 -10.83 36.13
CA ALA A 773 -6.81 -11.65 35.93
C ALA A 773 -6.64 -12.69 37.05
N LEU A 774 -6.78 -12.28 38.32
CA LEU A 774 -6.72 -13.18 39.47
C LEU A 774 -7.80 -14.26 39.45
N ASP A 775 -9.04 -13.93 39.10
CA ASP A 775 -10.13 -14.91 38.94
C ASP A 775 -9.81 -15.94 37.84
N ALA A 776 -9.37 -15.47 36.67
CA ALA A 776 -8.99 -16.32 35.54
C ALA A 776 -7.81 -17.24 35.88
N PHE A 777 -6.72 -16.71 36.46
CA PHE A 777 -5.55 -17.51 36.81
C PHE A 777 -5.82 -18.53 37.93
N ASN A 778 -6.69 -18.23 38.90
CA ASN A 778 -7.09 -19.21 39.92
C ASN A 778 -7.91 -20.36 39.31
N LYS A 779 -8.86 -20.07 38.41
CA LYS A 779 -9.62 -21.09 37.66
C LYS A 779 -8.73 -21.97 36.79
N THR A 780 -7.79 -21.36 36.05
CA THR A 780 -6.77 -22.08 35.30
C THR A 780 -5.91 -22.97 36.19
N LEU A 781 -5.50 -22.48 37.37
CA LEU A 781 -4.73 -23.27 38.33
C LEU A 781 -5.53 -24.46 38.87
N GLU A 782 -6.81 -24.28 39.19
CA GLU A 782 -7.70 -25.34 39.68
C GLU A 782 -7.88 -26.46 38.63
N ILE A 783 -8.20 -26.10 37.38
CA ILE A 783 -8.35 -27.07 36.28
C ILE A 783 -7.03 -27.83 36.08
N ARG A 784 -5.89 -27.12 36.01
CA ARG A 784 -4.57 -27.74 35.83
C ARG A 784 -4.17 -28.63 37.01
N GLN A 785 -4.47 -28.26 38.26
CA GLN A 785 -4.21 -29.12 39.43
C GLN A 785 -5.09 -30.38 39.50
N ARG A 786 -6.26 -30.38 38.87
CA ARG A 786 -7.15 -31.55 38.78
C ARG A 786 -6.81 -32.47 37.61
N LEU A 787 -6.25 -31.94 36.52
CA LEU A 787 -5.98 -32.69 35.28
C LEU A 787 -4.50 -33.08 35.06
N LEU A 788 -3.54 -32.44 35.74
CA LEU A 788 -2.10 -32.63 35.50
C LEU A 788 -1.36 -33.14 36.75
N PRO A 789 -0.17 -33.76 36.60
CA PRO A 789 0.68 -34.16 37.73
C PRO A 789 1.02 -32.99 38.67
N PRO A 790 1.20 -33.22 39.99
CA PRO A 790 1.43 -32.13 40.98
C PRO A 790 2.66 -31.22 40.77
N HIS A 791 3.54 -31.56 39.84
CA HIS A 791 4.76 -30.82 39.46
C HIS A 791 4.81 -30.52 37.95
N ASP A 792 3.67 -30.45 37.28
CA ASP A 792 3.58 -30.08 35.87
C ASP A 792 3.96 -28.61 35.61
N GLU A 793 4.61 -28.32 34.48
CA GLU A 793 5.05 -26.97 34.11
C GLU A 793 3.89 -25.99 33.91
N PHE A 794 2.74 -26.44 33.42
CA PHE A 794 1.55 -25.59 33.28
C PHE A 794 0.99 -25.18 34.65
N ILE A 795 1.15 -26.00 35.70
CA ILE A 795 0.84 -25.60 37.08
C ILE A 795 1.81 -24.50 37.53
N ALA A 796 3.12 -24.65 37.25
CA ALA A 796 4.12 -23.62 37.56
C ALA A 796 3.86 -22.30 36.83
N SER A 797 3.52 -22.34 35.54
CA SER A 797 3.15 -21.16 34.74
C SER A 797 1.90 -20.44 35.29
N SER A 798 0.95 -21.19 35.87
CA SER A 798 -0.24 -20.61 36.52
C SER A 798 0.09 -19.95 37.86
N LEU A 799 0.97 -20.58 38.66
CA LEU A 799 1.50 -19.99 39.89
C LEU A 799 2.37 -18.76 39.61
N ASN A 800 3.07 -18.74 38.49
CA ASN A 800 3.88 -17.61 38.02
C ASN A 800 3.03 -16.39 37.64
N ALA A 801 1.92 -16.61 36.93
CA ALA A 801 0.95 -15.57 36.59
C ALA A 801 0.24 -15.01 37.85
N LEU A 802 -0.18 -15.90 38.77
CA LEU A 802 -0.70 -15.50 40.09
C LEU A 802 0.33 -14.72 40.91
N SER A 803 1.62 -15.08 40.85
CA SER A 803 2.69 -14.36 41.54
C SER A 803 2.73 -12.90 41.09
N LEU A 804 2.78 -12.66 39.79
CA LEU A 804 2.74 -11.31 39.21
C LEU A 804 1.44 -10.58 39.57
N ALA A 805 0.27 -11.20 39.38
CA ALA A 805 -1.02 -10.55 39.66
C ALA A 805 -1.25 -10.23 41.15
N TYR A 806 -0.77 -11.06 42.08
CA TYR A 806 -0.74 -10.70 43.52
C TYR A 806 0.25 -9.58 43.81
N THR A 807 1.34 -9.50 43.05
CA THR A 807 2.31 -8.41 43.13
C THR A 807 1.68 -7.10 42.70
N GLU A 808 0.97 -7.05 41.57
CA GLU A 808 0.18 -5.87 41.15
C GLU A 808 -0.97 -5.56 42.12
N LEU A 809 -1.56 -6.59 42.73
CA LEU A 809 -2.40 -6.55 43.94
C LEU A 809 -1.82 -5.80 45.15
N GLY A 810 -0.50 -5.61 45.22
CA GLY A 810 0.22 -5.22 46.44
C GLY A 810 0.29 -6.30 47.53
N ASN A 811 -0.20 -7.52 47.25
CA ASN A 811 -0.24 -8.65 48.18
C ASN A 811 1.06 -9.47 48.09
N MET A 812 2.16 -8.88 48.56
CA MET A 812 3.50 -9.45 48.46
C MET A 812 3.59 -10.85 49.11
N THR A 813 2.88 -11.10 50.21
CA THR A 813 2.85 -12.40 50.89
C THR A 813 2.31 -13.52 50.00
N SER A 814 1.23 -13.27 49.26
CA SER A 814 0.71 -14.23 48.26
C SER A 814 1.62 -14.32 47.04
N ALA A 815 2.18 -13.19 46.59
CA ALA A 815 3.09 -13.14 45.44
C ALA A 815 4.34 -13.99 45.65
N LEU A 816 5.05 -13.82 46.77
CA LEU A 816 6.22 -14.61 47.16
C LEU A 816 5.90 -16.10 47.27
N LYS A 817 4.76 -16.46 47.87
CA LYS A 817 4.32 -17.86 48.05
C LYS A 817 4.04 -18.55 46.71
N ALA A 818 3.35 -17.87 45.79
CA ALA A 818 3.06 -18.38 44.47
C ALA A 818 4.35 -18.49 43.61
N GLY A 819 5.17 -17.44 43.61
CA GLY A 819 6.43 -17.38 42.86
C GLY A 819 7.44 -18.43 43.31
N SER A 820 7.62 -18.59 44.63
CA SER A 820 8.54 -19.61 45.19
C SER A 820 8.12 -21.03 44.79
N LYS A 821 6.81 -21.32 44.77
CA LYS A 821 6.29 -22.62 44.31
C LYS A 821 6.44 -22.81 42.79
N ALA A 822 6.32 -21.74 42.00
CA ALA A 822 6.59 -21.80 40.56
C ALA A 822 8.07 -22.10 40.27
N ILE A 823 9.00 -21.45 41.00
CA ILE A 823 10.45 -21.70 40.90
C ILE A 823 10.80 -23.13 41.32
N ASP A 824 10.27 -23.62 42.44
CA ASP A 824 10.49 -25.00 42.93
C ASP A 824 10.09 -26.07 41.89
N ILE A 825 8.91 -25.92 41.27
CA ILE A 825 8.48 -26.84 40.20
C ILE A 825 9.38 -26.73 38.97
N ARG A 826 9.67 -25.50 38.50
CA ARG A 826 10.50 -25.27 37.31
C ARG A 826 11.94 -25.73 37.48
N LEU A 827 12.51 -25.66 38.69
CA LEU A 827 13.83 -26.21 39.02
C LEU A 827 13.84 -27.74 38.93
N ARG A 828 12.83 -28.42 39.48
CA ARG A 828 12.72 -29.90 39.43
C ARG A 828 12.66 -30.45 38.00
N ASN A 829 12.04 -29.68 37.09
CA ASN A 829 11.86 -30.07 35.70
C ASN A 829 13.02 -29.61 34.78
N ASN A 830 14.01 -28.88 35.30
CA ASN A 830 15.05 -28.17 34.52
C ASN A 830 14.47 -27.21 33.46
N SER A 831 13.37 -26.55 33.81
CA SER A 831 12.58 -25.71 32.89
C SER A 831 13.38 -24.51 32.38
N GLU A 832 13.53 -24.39 31.06
CA GLU A 832 14.07 -23.17 30.41
C GLU A 832 13.24 -21.91 30.76
N CYS A 833 12.00 -22.10 31.23
CA CYS A 833 11.07 -21.04 31.61
C CYS A 833 11.44 -20.36 32.96
N LEU A 834 12.47 -20.87 33.67
CA LEU A 834 12.93 -20.38 34.98
C LEU A 834 13.15 -18.86 35.03
N GLY A 835 13.73 -18.27 33.97
CA GLY A 835 13.99 -16.83 33.92
C GLY A 835 12.74 -15.99 34.21
N ASN A 836 11.58 -16.36 33.67
CA ASN A 836 10.31 -15.64 33.88
C ASN A 836 9.92 -15.60 35.38
N SER A 837 10.18 -16.68 36.11
CA SER A 837 9.90 -16.73 37.56
C SER A 837 10.89 -15.95 38.40
N TYR A 838 12.16 -15.86 38.00
CA TYR A 838 13.11 -14.97 38.65
C TYR A 838 12.79 -13.49 38.37
N SER A 839 12.40 -13.14 37.15
CA SER A 839 11.93 -11.79 36.77
C SER A 839 10.70 -11.34 37.58
N ASN A 840 9.68 -12.20 37.71
CA ASN A 840 8.49 -11.88 38.52
C ASN A 840 8.79 -11.85 40.03
N MET A 841 9.72 -12.68 40.51
CA MET A 841 10.22 -12.61 41.89
C MET A 841 10.98 -11.29 42.14
N ALA A 842 11.81 -10.84 41.20
CA ALA A 842 12.51 -9.56 41.26
C ALA A 842 11.54 -8.37 41.32
N SER A 843 10.45 -8.37 40.53
CA SER A 843 9.40 -7.35 40.60
C SER A 843 8.73 -7.31 41.98
N THR A 844 8.46 -8.49 42.56
CA THR A 844 7.90 -8.63 43.90
C THR A 844 8.84 -8.07 44.98
N LEU A 845 10.13 -8.42 44.92
CA LEU A 845 11.15 -7.97 45.88
C LEU A 845 11.43 -6.46 45.77
N LEU A 846 11.47 -5.91 44.54
CA LEU A 846 11.59 -4.47 44.30
C LEU A 846 10.45 -3.70 44.99
N ARG A 847 9.21 -4.19 44.88
CA ARG A 847 8.04 -3.59 45.52
C ARG A 847 7.94 -3.81 47.03
N MET A 848 8.79 -4.66 47.60
CA MET A 848 9.03 -4.73 49.04
C MET A 848 10.16 -3.80 49.51
N GLY A 849 10.92 -3.20 48.58
CA GLY A 849 12.14 -2.44 48.89
C GLY A 849 13.41 -3.29 49.04
N ASN A 850 13.35 -4.60 48.76
CA ASN A 850 14.48 -5.52 48.84
C ASN A 850 15.34 -5.44 47.56
N LEU A 851 15.96 -4.29 47.32
CA LEU A 851 16.56 -3.91 46.03
C LEU A 851 17.68 -4.86 45.58
N ASP A 852 18.55 -5.27 46.50
CA ASP A 852 19.70 -6.10 46.18
C ASP A 852 19.30 -7.56 45.97
N GLU A 853 18.28 -8.05 46.69
CA GLU A 853 17.68 -9.37 46.44
C GLU A 853 16.94 -9.41 45.10
N ALA A 854 16.30 -8.30 44.71
CA ALA A 854 15.66 -8.17 43.39
C ALA A 854 16.70 -8.20 42.25
N GLU A 855 17.85 -7.54 42.42
CA GLU A 855 18.97 -7.67 41.48
C GLU A 855 19.53 -9.10 41.46
N ASP A 856 19.71 -9.74 42.60
CA ASP A 856 20.19 -11.12 42.71
C ASP A 856 19.23 -12.17 42.13
N MET A 857 17.93 -11.87 42.02
CA MET A 857 17.01 -12.68 41.23
C MET A 857 17.27 -12.50 39.73
N LEU A 858 17.42 -11.26 39.24
CA LEU A 858 17.71 -11.02 37.81
C LEU A 858 19.03 -11.65 37.37
N ARG A 859 20.06 -11.69 38.22
CA ARG A 859 21.32 -12.41 37.96
C ARG A 859 21.14 -13.93 37.80
N ARG A 860 20.03 -14.51 38.29
CA ARG A 860 19.71 -15.95 38.15
C ARG A 860 18.92 -16.27 36.90
N CYS A 861 18.42 -15.27 36.17
CA CYS A 861 17.86 -15.49 34.83
C CYS A 861 18.98 -16.01 33.92
N PRO A 862 18.86 -17.21 33.29
CA PRO A 862 19.97 -17.85 32.59
C PRO A 862 20.67 -16.98 31.55
N ASN A 863 19.91 -16.13 30.85
CA ASN A 863 20.40 -15.26 29.78
C ASN A 863 20.94 -13.90 30.28
N LEU A 864 20.75 -13.55 31.56
CA LEU A 864 21.00 -12.20 32.09
C LEU A 864 22.10 -12.16 33.18
N GLN A 865 22.89 -13.23 33.33
CA GLN A 865 23.88 -13.38 34.43
C GLN A 865 24.84 -12.17 34.57
N ASN A 866 25.23 -11.55 33.44
CA ASN A 866 26.12 -10.40 33.40
C ASN A 866 25.40 -9.03 33.55
N LEU A 867 24.06 -9.00 33.52
CA LEU A 867 23.21 -7.80 33.54
C LEU A 867 23.64 -6.69 32.54
N SER A 868 24.26 -7.08 31.43
CA SER A 868 24.89 -6.17 30.46
C SER A 868 23.96 -5.87 29.27
N GLU A 869 24.10 -4.69 28.67
CA GLU A 869 23.34 -4.32 27.47
C GLU A 869 23.53 -5.33 26.32
N GLU A 870 24.75 -5.84 26.16
CA GLU A 870 25.08 -6.82 25.13
C GLU A 870 24.31 -8.12 25.38
N SER A 871 24.37 -8.67 26.59
CA SER A 871 23.59 -9.86 26.97
C SER A 871 22.06 -9.67 26.88
N PHE A 872 21.53 -8.44 26.92
CA PHE A 872 20.12 -8.19 26.63
C PHE A 872 19.85 -8.21 25.11
N MET A 873 20.66 -7.51 24.32
CA MET A 873 20.49 -7.40 22.85
C MET A 873 20.74 -8.74 22.13
N GLU A 874 21.71 -9.53 22.60
CA GLU A 874 22.05 -10.85 22.06
C GLU A 874 20.89 -11.86 22.11
N THR A 875 19.92 -11.67 23.01
CA THR A 875 18.75 -12.56 23.12
C THR A 875 17.78 -12.45 21.93
N GLY A 876 17.73 -11.30 21.26
CA GLY A 876 16.75 -10.98 20.21
C GLY A 876 15.25 -11.03 20.61
N ASN A 877 14.91 -11.39 21.85
CA ASN A 877 13.53 -11.67 22.25
C ASN A 877 12.88 -10.43 22.93
N PRO A 878 11.68 -9.98 22.49
CA PRO A 878 11.05 -8.76 23.00
C PRO A 878 10.88 -8.70 24.53
N ARG A 879 10.66 -9.85 25.19
CA ARG A 879 10.36 -9.92 26.63
C ARG A 879 11.49 -9.41 27.51
N PHE A 880 12.73 -9.50 27.04
CA PHE A 880 13.89 -9.01 27.78
C PHE A 880 13.91 -7.48 27.88
N SER A 881 13.13 -6.74 27.06
CA SER A 881 12.90 -5.31 27.28
C SER A 881 12.19 -5.03 28.61
N GLY A 882 11.28 -5.90 29.06
CA GLY A 882 10.66 -5.84 30.39
C GLY A 882 11.67 -6.11 31.51
N ASP A 883 12.58 -7.06 31.32
CA ASP A 883 13.70 -7.30 32.26
C ASP A 883 14.65 -6.08 32.35
N MET A 884 14.92 -5.39 31.24
CA MET A 884 15.69 -4.13 31.23
C MET A 884 14.97 -3.00 31.96
N VAL A 885 13.64 -2.84 31.77
CA VAL A 885 12.84 -1.85 32.51
C VAL A 885 12.82 -2.16 34.01
N LEU A 886 12.68 -3.44 34.39
CA LEU A 886 12.72 -3.83 35.80
C LEU A 886 14.09 -3.55 36.41
N LEU A 887 15.18 -3.96 35.75
CA LEU A 887 16.54 -3.67 36.21
C LEU A 887 16.78 -2.16 36.33
N ALA A 888 16.26 -1.35 35.39
CA ALA A 888 16.33 0.11 35.47
C ALA A 888 15.57 0.67 36.69
N LYS A 889 14.38 0.14 37.01
CA LYS A 889 13.62 0.52 38.21
C LYS A 889 14.33 0.10 39.51
N VAL A 890 15.00 -1.07 39.54
CA VAL A 890 15.89 -1.48 40.66
C VAL A 890 17.08 -0.51 40.79
N ARG A 891 17.81 -0.24 39.70
CA ARG A 891 18.94 0.69 39.64
C ARG A 891 18.56 2.10 40.11
N GLN A 892 17.39 2.58 39.69
CA GLN A 892 16.84 3.88 40.08
C GLN A 892 16.66 3.98 41.59
N GLN A 893 16.04 2.98 42.23
CA GLN A 893 15.84 2.97 43.69
C GLN A 893 17.15 2.80 44.48
N GLN A 894 18.14 2.10 43.90
CA GLN A 894 19.52 2.04 44.42
C GLN A 894 20.32 3.35 44.18
N GLY A 895 19.72 4.40 43.60
CA GLY A 895 20.38 5.67 43.29
C GLY A 895 21.30 5.66 42.06
N ARG A 896 21.39 4.55 41.32
CA ARG A 896 22.24 4.38 40.13
C ARG A 896 21.57 4.93 38.86
N LEU A 897 21.32 6.25 38.87
CA LEU A 897 20.51 6.94 37.85
C LEU A 897 21.10 6.91 36.42
N GLU A 898 22.43 6.89 36.27
CA GLU A 898 23.08 6.74 34.96
C GLU A 898 22.79 5.38 34.33
N GLU A 899 22.99 4.30 35.09
CA GLU A 899 22.68 2.93 34.65
C GLU A 899 21.18 2.76 34.36
N ALA A 900 20.31 3.32 35.21
CA ALA A 900 18.87 3.28 35.03
C ALA A 900 18.43 3.99 33.74
N LEU A 901 18.92 5.21 33.48
CA LEU A 901 18.57 5.96 32.26
C LEU A 901 19.04 5.22 31.01
N ARG A 902 20.27 4.69 31.03
CA ARG A 902 20.84 3.91 29.92
C ARG A 902 20.01 2.67 29.59
N LEU A 903 19.65 1.88 30.61
CA LEU A 903 18.81 0.69 30.46
C LEU A 903 17.39 1.03 29.98
N SER A 904 16.73 2.03 30.56
CA SER A 904 15.38 2.45 30.12
C SER A 904 15.37 3.02 28.71
N SER A 905 16.40 3.78 28.31
CA SER A 905 16.49 4.34 26.95
C SER A 905 16.65 3.26 25.89
N LYS A 906 17.40 2.20 26.19
CA LYS A 906 17.60 1.08 25.27
C LYS A 906 16.43 0.10 25.26
N ALA A 907 15.73 -0.06 26.39
CA ALA A 907 14.45 -0.76 26.43
C ALA A 907 13.36 -0.01 25.64
N LEU A 908 13.37 1.33 25.67
CA LEU A 908 12.53 2.18 24.82
C LEU A 908 12.84 1.99 23.34
N GLU A 909 14.12 2.06 22.93
CA GLU A 909 14.55 1.80 21.54
C GLU A 909 14.06 0.42 21.05
N MET A 910 14.28 -0.62 21.86
CA MET A 910 13.85 -1.99 21.55
C MET A 910 12.33 -2.12 21.44
N ARG A 911 11.57 -1.49 22.35
CA ARG A 911 10.09 -1.53 22.34
C ARG A 911 9.49 -0.71 21.19
N GLN A 912 10.06 0.46 20.86
CA GLN A 912 9.66 1.23 19.67
C GLN A 912 9.94 0.46 18.37
N ALA A 913 11.06 -0.25 18.27
CA ALA A 913 11.40 -1.04 17.08
C ALA A 913 10.51 -2.28 16.88
N ILE A 914 9.97 -2.86 17.96
CA ILE A 914 9.21 -4.12 17.93
C ILE A 914 7.69 -3.90 17.96
N PHE A 915 7.21 -3.05 18.87
CA PHE A 915 5.78 -2.81 19.12
C PHE A 915 5.27 -1.49 18.51
N GLY A 916 6.18 -0.59 18.09
CA GLY A 916 5.81 0.71 17.56
C GLY A 916 5.06 1.56 18.60
N ASN A 917 3.86 2.01 18.25
CA ASN A 917 3.03 2.90 19.07
C ASN A 917 2.09 2.11 20.02
N GLY A 918 2.67 1.28 20.91
CA GLY A 918 1.94 0.48 21.91
C GLY A 918 2.04 1.00 23.35
N LEU A 919 1.34 0.33 24.27
CA LEU A 919 1.39 0.56 25.72
C LEU A 919 2.79 0.29 26.29
N LYS A 920 3.52 -0.73 25.80
CA LYS A 920 4.93 -0.97 26.21
C LYS A 920 5.85 0.20 25.84
N THR A 921 5.59 0.87 24.72
CA THR A 921 6.28 2.10 24.34
C THR A 921 5.89 3.25 25.25
N CYS A 922 4.60 3.43 25.57
CA CYS A 922 4.14 4.44 26.54
C CYS A 922 4.78 4.29 27.94
N ASP A 923 4.90 3.08 28.49
CA ASP A 923 5.57 2.90 29.79
C ASP A 923 7.05 3.26 29.73
N SER A 924 7.71 2.92 28.63
CA SER A 924 9.15 3.16 28.44
C SER A 924 9.46 4.65 28.20
N LEU A 925 8.64 5.35 27.41
CA LEU A 925 8.70 6.81 27.22
C LEU A 925 8.55 7.54 28.57
N TYR A 926 7.53 7.15 29.34
CA TYR A 926 7.27 7.69 30.67
C TYR A 926 8.43 7.43 31.64
N GLN A 927 8.98 6.22 31.66
CA GLN A 927 10.09 5.83 32.54
C GLN A 927 11.37 6.63 32.22
N VAL A 928 11.71 6.81 30.94
CA VAL A 928 12.85 7.65 30.51
C VAL A 928 12.61 9.11 30.88
N ALA A 929 11.42 9.66 30.64
CA ALA A 929 11.07 11.03 31.02
C ALA A 929 11.17 11.26 32.54
N CYS A 930 10.76 10.29 33.35
CA CYS A 930 10.90 10.35 34.81
C CYS A 930 12.36 10.36 35.26
N LEU A 931 13.22 9.55 34.64
CA LEU A 931 14.65 9.50 34.96
C LEU A 931 15.37 10.80 34.56
N LEU A 932 15.06 11.39 33.40
CA LEU A 932 15.55 12.72 33.01
C LEU A 932 15.11 13.79 34.02
N HIS A 933 13.83 13.80 34.41
CA HIS A 933 13.30 14.76 35.39
C HIS A 933 13.98 14.62 36.77
N ILE A 934 14.17 13.39 37.27
CA ILE A 934 14.86 13.14 38.55
C ILE A 934 16.31 13.67 38.53
N ARG A 935 17.03 13.48 37.42
CA ARG A 935 18.39 14.00 37.23
C ARG A 935 18.44 15.53 37.15
N LYS A 936 17.35 16.18 36.74
CA LYS A 936 17.24 17.61 36.37
C LYS A 936 18.00 17.98 35.09
N ASP A 937 18.38 16.96 34.32
CA ASP A 937 18.95 17.09 32.98
C ASP A 937 17.82 17.12 31.94
N PHE A 938 17.99 17.87 30.84
CA PHE A 938 17.14 17.82 29.64
C PHE A 938 15.60 17.83 29.87
N HIS A 939 15.10 18.62 30.84
CA HIS A 939 13.66 18.66 31.19
C HIS A 939 12.69 18.84 29.99
N LEU A 940 13.09 19.58 28.95
CA LEU A 940 12.26 19.76 27.74
C LEU A 940 12.21 18.50 26.87
N SER A 941 13.28 17.70 26.83
CA SER A 941 13.27 16.36 26.23
C SER A 941 12.40 15.41 27.06
N GLY A 942 12.45 15.50 28.39
CA GLY A 942 11.55 14.77 29.28
C GLY A 942 10.07 15.12 29.03
N ALA A 943 9.74 16.40 28.84
CA ALA A 943 8.40 16.82 28.44
C ALA A 943 8.00 16.24 27.06
N SER A 944 8.85 16.37 26.05
CA SER A 944 8.59 15.86 24.70
C SER A 944 8.33 14.34 24.65
N LEU A 945 8.98 13.54 25.52
CA LEU A 945 8.73 12.10 25.63
C LEU A 945 7.39 11.78 26.31
N LEU A 946 6.93 12.63 27.23
CA LEU A 946 5.58 12.53 27.80
C LEU A 946 4.53 12.94 26.77
N ASP A 947 4.77 13.97 25.96
CA ASP A 947 3.89 14.36 24.86
C ASP A 947 3.82 13.25 23.79
N GLU A 948 4.93 12.59 23.44
CA GLU A 948 4.94 11.39 22.58
C GLU A 948 4.12 10.25 23.21
N SER A 949 4.27 10.00 24.52
CA SER A 949 3.48 9.01 25.27
C SER A 949 1.98 9.35 25.29
N ILE A 950 1.60 10.62 25.40
CA ILE A 950 0.21 11.07 25.42
C ILE A 950 -0.41 10.91 24.02
N ASN A 951 0.30 11.32 22.97
CA ASN A 951 -0.17 11.19 21.59
C ASN A 951 -0.38 9.72 21.18
N ILE A 952 0.45 8.79 21.67
CA ILE A 952 0.21 7.36 21.48
C ILE A 952 -1.00 6.92 22.33
N ALA A 953 -0.98 7.19 23.63
CA ALA A 953 -1.97 6.69 24.59
C ALA A 953 -3.41 7.20 24.37
N ASP A 954 -3.60 8.38 23.79
CA ASP A 954 -4.92 8.93 23.46
C ASP A 954 -5.56 8.26 22.22
N ASN A 955 -4.77 7.57 21.40
CA ASN A 955 -5.19 6.99 20.12
C ASN A 955 -5.29 5.45 20.13
N ILE A 956 -5.09 4.79 21.29
CA ILE A 956 -5.13 3.33 21.41
C ILE A 956 -6.06 2.85 22.55
N PRO A 957 -6.72 1.69 22.41
CA PRO A 957 -7.48 1.07 23.50
C PRO A 957 -6.63 0.93 24.78
N TYR A 958 -7.26 1.06 25.94
CA TYR A 958 -6.65 0.97 27.27
C TYR A 958 -5.56 2.02 27.60
N GLY A 959 -5.17 2.90 26.66
CA GLY A 959 -4.14 3.92 26.86
C GLY A 959 -4.48 5.01 27.89
N MET A 960 -5.76 5.20 28.23
CA MET A 960 -6.26 6.27 29.12
C MET A 960 -5.47 6.40 30.46
N GLY A 961 -5.10 5.29 31.09
CA GLY A 961 -4.31 5.30 32.34
C GLY A 961 -2.90 5.83 32.15
N TYR A 962 -2.22 5.41 31.07
CA TYR A 962 -0.89 5.89 30.69
C TYR A 962 -0.93 7.39 30.37
N SER A 963 -1.96 7.82 29.64
CA SER A 963 -2.16 9.23 29.29
C SER A 963 -2.39 10.11 30.52
N ALA A 964 -3.23 9.67 31.47
CA ALA A 964 -3.44 10.36 32.74
C ALA A 964 -2.13 10.48 33.55
N ARG A 965 -1.37 9.38 33.65
CA ARG A 965 -0.07 9.33 34.35
C ARG A 965 0.97 10.26 33.72
N SER A 966 1.08 10.27 32.39
CA SER A 966 2.01 11.13 31.65
C SER A 966 1.61 12.62 31.75
N ARG A 967 0.32 12.96 31.63
CA ARG A 967 -0.18 14.33 31.82
C ARG A 967 0.06 14.87 33.23
N TYR A 968 -0.16 14.05 34.27
CA TYR A 968 0.17 14.44 35.64
C TYR A 968 1.67 14.69 35.80
N LYS A 969 2.53 13.84 35.25
CA LYS A 969 3.99 14.02 35.31
C LYS A 969 4.46 15.27 34.58
N LEU A 970 3.86 15.56 33.42
CA LEU A 970 4.11 16.78 32.65
C LEU A 970 3.75 18.04 33.45
N SER A 971 2.64 18.02 34.20
CA SER A 971 2.24 19.12 35.10
C SER A 971 3.31 19.45 36.15
N GLN A 972 4.02 18.44 36.68
CA GLN A 972 5.12 18.65 37.63
C GLN A 972 6.31 19.35 36.97
N ILE A 973 6.72 18.90 35.78
CA ILE A 973 7.83 19.49 35.02
C ILE A 973 7.53 20.95 34.69
N TYR A 974 6.33 21.26 34.18
CA TYR A 974 5.91 22.62 33.87
C TYR A 974 5.83 23.50 35.12
N ARG A 975 5.35 22.97 36.26
CA ARG A 975 5.33 23.71 37.53
C ARG A 975 6.74 24.03 38.05
N GLU A 976 7.69 23.10 37.95
CA GLU A 976 9.11 23.38 38.26
C GLU A 976 9.74 24.41 37.33
N LYS A 977 9.36 24.43 36.05
CA LYS A 977 9.80 25.45 35.08
C LYS A 977 8.98 26.75 35.12
N LYS A 978 8.09 26.91 36.09
CA LYS A 978 7.22 28.09 36.29
C LYS A 978 6.27 28.37 35.12
N LEU A 979 6.03 27.37 34.28
CA LEU A 979 5.06 27.39 33.17
C LEU A 979 3.66 27.07 33.72
N LEU A 980 3.14 27.97 34.57
CA LEU A 980 1.98 27.68 35.43
C LEU A 980 0.67 27.41 34.67
N GLU A 981 0.49 28.02 33.50
CA GLU A 981 -0.69 27.83 32.65
C GLU A 981 -0.75 26.38 32.11
N PHE A 982 0.26 25.98 31.34
CA PHE A 982 0.44 24.60 30.86
C PHE A 982 0.48 23.56 32.01
N ALA A 983 1.05 23.92 33.16
CA ALA A 983 1.03 23.04 34.34
C ALA A 983 -0.38 22.79 34.88
N ASN A 984 -1.24 23.80 34.88
CA ASN A 984 -2.62 23.67 35.35
C ASN A 984 -3.50 22.99 34.29
N GLU A 985 -3.29 23.26 33.00
CA GLU A 985 -3.96 22.56 31.90
C GLU A 985 -3.67 21.05 31.91
N ALA A 986 -2.38 20.67 31.98
CA ALA A 986 -1.96 19.27 32.07
C ALA A 986 -2.51 18.57 33.32
N LEU A 987 -2.56 19.27 34.46
CA LEU A 987 -3.15 18.74 35.69
C LEU A 987 -4.67 18.52 35.57
N MET A 988 -5.43 19.51 35.09
CA MET A 988 -6.89 19.37 34.88
C MET A 988 -7.21 18.23 33.90
N SER A 989 -6.43 18.11 32.82
CA SER A 989 -6.58 17.03 31.84
C SER A 989 -6.31 15.66 32.49
N ALA A 990 -5.25 15.53 33.31
CA ALA A 990 -4.97 14.31 34.07
C ALA A 990 -6.08 13.97 35.09
N GLU A 991 -6.64 14.97 35.77
CA GLU A 991 -7.70 14.79 36.76
C GLU A 991 -9.03 14.33 36.12
N VAL A 992 -9.39 14.86 34.94
CA VAL A 992 -10.55 14.39 34.16
C VAL A 992 -10.41 12.91 33.80
N LEU A 993 -9.24 12.49 33.30
CA LEU A 993 -9.00 11.09 32.92
C LEU A 993 -8.97 10.16 34.15
N ARG A 994 -8.36 10.59 35.27
CA ARG A 994 -8.38 9.83 36.54
C ARG A 994 -9.80 9.66 37.09
N ALA A 995 -10.66 10.67 36.95
CA ALA A 995 -12.07 10.60 37.35
C ALA A 995 -12.92 9.66 36.45
N GLN A 996 -12.57 9.53 35.16
CA GLN A 996 -13.22 8.56 34.25
C GLN A 996 -12.84 7.11 34.61
N LEU A 997 -11.59 6.87 35.00
CA LEU A 997 -11.09 5.53 35.38
C LEU A 997 -11.56 5.07 36.76
N ALA A 998 -11.74 5.99 37.71
CA ALA A 998 -12.07 5.67 39.11
C ALA A 998 -13.23 6.54 39.65
N PRO A 999 -14.50 6.12 39.46
CA PRO A 999 -15.69 6.89 39.85
C PRO A 999 -16.02 6.86 41.36
N GLN A 1000 -15.02 6.61 42.21
CA GLN A 1000 -15.12 6.64 43.68
C GLN A 1000 -14.40 7.88 44.24
N PRO A 1001 -14.62 8.28 45.51
CA PRO A 1001 -13.91 9.43 46.10
C PRO A 1001 -12.39 9.26 46.02
N LEU A 1002 -11.78 10.03 45.11
CA LEU A 1002 -10.36 9.98 44.81
C LEU A 1002 -9.51 10.48 45.98
N ALA A 1003 -8.41 9.79 46.27
CA ALA A 1003 -7.36 10.33 47.13
C ALA A 1003 -6.69 11.56 46.46
N PRO A 1004 -6.09 12.50 47.22
CA PRO A 1004 -5.43 13.67 46.67
C PRO A 1004 -4.40 13.33 45.57
N PRO A 1005 -4.29 14.13 44.50
CA PRO A 1005 -3.49 13.79 43.32
C PRO A 1005 -1.98 13.76 43.64
N SER A 1006 -1.45 12.54 43.80
CA SER A 1006 -0.04 12.24 44.03
C SER A 1006 0.53 11.39 42.89
N GLN A 1007 1.86 11.30 42.76
CA GLN A 1007 2.47 10.46 41.74
C GLN A 1007 2.08 8.99 41.88
N GLU A 1008 2.10 8.46 43.10
CA GLU A 1008 1.70 7.11 43.44
C GLU A 1008 0.25 6.80 43.02
N GLU A 1009 -0.64 7.78 43.15
CA GLU A 1009 -2.06 7.66 42.76
C GLU A 1009 -2.31 7.69 41.25
N TYR A 1010 -1.38 8.25 40.47
CA TYR A 1010 -1.41 8.18 39.01
C TYR A 1010 -0.66 6.95 38.48
N ASP A 1011 0.40 6.50 39.18
CA ASP A 1011 1.13 5.29 38.83
C ASP A 1011 0.26 4.02 38.98
N LYS A 1012 -0.71 4.02 39.92
CA LYS A 1012 -1.74 2.97 40.08
C LYS A 1012 -2.76 2.85 38.94
N LEU A 1013 -2.84 3.84 38.03
CA LEU A 1013 -3.78 3.80 36.90
C LEU A 1013 -3.33 2.83 35.80
N VAL A 1014 -2.12 2.27 35.91
CA VAL A 1014 -1.51 1.31 35.00
C VAL A 1014 -0.77 0.23 35.80
N LEU A 1015 -0.26 -0.79 35.13
CA LEU A 1015 0.63 -1.78 35.74
C LEU A 1015 1.94 -1.15 36.23
N PHE A 1016 2.48 -1.66 37.35
CA PHE A 1016 3.83 -1.31 37.80
C PHE A 1016 4.91 -1.90 36.89
N MET A 1017 4.66 -3.09 36.34
CA MET A 1017 5.46 -3.76 35.32
C MET A 1017 4.59 -4.33 34.20
N LEU A 1018 4.58 -3.66 33.05
CA LEU A 1018 4.20 -4.24 31.76
C LEU A 1018 5.47 -4.84 31.12
N TRP A 1019 5.41 -6.11 30.69
CA TRP A 1019 6.56 -6.94 30.30
C TRP A 1019 6.88 -6.89 28.80
#